data_AF-A0A7T5RYC5-F1
#
_entry.id   AF-A0A7T5RYC5-F1
#
_cell.length_a   1.000
_cell.length_b   1.000
_cell.length_c   1.000
_cell.angle_alpha   90.00
_cell.angle_beta   90.00
_cell.angle_gamma   90.00
#
_symmetry.space_group_name_H-M   'P 1'
#
loop_
_entity.id
_entity.type
_entity.pdbx_description
1 polymer ?
#
loop_
_entity_poly.entity_id
_entity_poly.type
_entity_poly.pdbx_seq_one_letter_code
_entity_poly.pdbx_strand_id
1 'polypeptide(L)'
;MGYLKQAKISQNLRIIVALLIFFSAVIYYFYQLNFGAVIITIILSIVSLIFLNKYRILSSSHDSDLIKETTVKQQKISKTAIIYLIILAAAAWELIQGRSGRPLISPWEVVSSHFFWFYALSSLTLIVLLVDAKLARKTKLILVAAHYFLSLAIATIVYKVGYGFDPFIHQAAMETINQAGFISPKTPYYLGEYGFIIIIHKILGISIYALNKFLVPLAAACLLPPVVYQLFKFLNPSDEKNDSVNFLGTLIVLTLSLPLFIVSTPQNFSYIFVIIAVANGLTSRRKAEALIFSLAAAAIHPLSGIPVLIWSTWLIFKTHFSKLRVKYQKIISALILSGGAVILPLALFIISGGKMANLKFNLTILETTLQDIFKLGAAGQENWLLNLSYFIFYNYRLLIAVLITAGIALFYQKNQTQLSENKKHAIRGILSINSSLILAFIFSTQINFEQIIAYEQSGYSKRILNIIIIFFLPFIALAISWLIGKINFQKEKLLKFIWLTLGTAFMVISLYLAYPRFDKYFNSRGYSTSIFDLEAVQKIEAETEQPYIVLANQQVSAGALKLLGFNHYFKTAKGEDIYFYPIPTGGTLYQYFLDMVYKNPSRKTMLDAMDMAGTNEAYLIINKYWNESGKIIAAAKLSADSWSLIGNNEIFIFKYTR
;
A
#
# COMPACT_ATOMS: atom_id res chain seq x y z
N MET A 1 34.58 1.57 -15.90
CA MET A 1 33.94 2.90 -16.06
C MET A 1 32.42 2.82 -16.33
N GLY A 2 31.90 1.84 -17.10
CA GLY A 2 30.46 1.73 -17.42
C GLY A 2 29.50 1.41 -16.26
N TYR A 3 29.91 0.63 -15.26
CA TYR A 3 29.01 0.20 -14.16
C TYR A 3 28.76 1.26 -13.08
N LEU A 4 29.78 2.04 -12.71
CA LEU A 4 29.61 3.21 -11.83
C LEU A 4 28.63 4.22 -12.42
N LYS A 5 28.60 4.33 -13.76
CA LYS A 5 27.61 5.12 -14.48
C LYS A 5 26.20 4.55 -14.31
N GLN A 6 26.01 3.22 -14.36
CA GLN A 6 24.71 2.57 -14.22
C GLN A 6 24.13 2.62 -12.79
N ALA A 7 24.93 2.38 -11.76
CA ALA A 7 24.46 2.48 -10.36
C ALA A 7 24.00 3.90 -10.02
N LYS A 8 24.78 4.89 -10.48
CA LYS A 8 24.43 6.32 -10.39
C LYS A 8 23.15 6.65 -11.15
N ILE A 9 22.92 6.06 -12.32
CA ILE A 9 21.67 6.24 -13.09
C ILE A 9 20.46 5.70 -12.29
N SER A 10 20.55 4.50 -11.72
CA SER A 10 19.44 3.92 -10.95
C SER A 10 19.10 4.75 -9.69
N GLN A 11 20.10 5.27 -8.99
CA GLN A 11 19.88 6.16 -7.85
C GLN A 11 19.28 7.50 -8.28
N ASN A 12 19.82 8.13 -9.33
CA ASN A 12 19.28 9.37 -9.87
C ASN A 12 17.83 9.21 -10.35
N LEU A 13 17.47 8.05 -10.90
CA LEU A 13 16.09 7.75 -11.30
C LEU A 13 15.14 7.70 -10.10
N ARG A 14 15.56 7.12 -8.97
CA ARG A 14 14.74 7.11 -7.76
C ARG A 14 14.54 8.53 -7.21
N ILE A 15 15.61 9.32 -7.22
CA ILE A 15 15.58 10.71 -6.74
C ILE A 15 14.71 11.58 -7.64
N ILE A 16 14.81 11.47 -8.97
CA ILE A 16 13.98 12.27 -9.87
C ILE A 16 12.49 11.93 -9.71
N VAL A 17 12.14 10.66 -9.51
CA VAL A 17 10.75 10.26 -9.21
C VAL A 17 10.26 10.91 -7.90
N ALA A 18 11.07 10.87 -6.84
CA ALA A 18 10.72 11.52 -5.57
C ALA A 18 10.55 13.04 -5.71
N LEU A 19 11.41 13.70 -6.50
CA LEU A 19 11.31 15.13 -6.76
C LEU A 19 10.07 15.48 -7.59
N LEU A 20 9.72 14.67 -8.61
CA LEU A 20 8.50 14.85 -9.39
C LEU A 20 7.25 14.77 -8.50
N ILE A 21 7.19 13.77 -7.61
CA ILE A 21 6.10 13.61 -6.62
C ILE A 21 6.02 14.85 -5.72
N PHE A 22 7.14 15.30 -5.17
CA PHE A 22 7.15 16.45 -4.27
C PHE A 22 6.75 17.75 -4.97
N PHE A 23 7.39 18.10 -6.09
CA PHE A 23 7.11 19.35 -6.80
C PHE A 23 5.72 19.37 -7.42
N SER A 24 5.22 18.23 -7.92
CA SER A 24 3.85 18.16 -8.43
C SER A 24 2.82 18.46 -7.34
N ALA A 25 3.02 17.92 -6.13
CA ALA A 25 2.15 18.22 -4.99
C ALA A 25 2.17 19.70 -4.61
N VAL A 26 3.37 20.30 -4.52
CA VAL A 26 3.52 21.73 -4.19
C VAL A 26 2.82 22.60 -5.23
N ILE A 27 3.11 22.39 -6.53
CA ILE A 27 2.52 23.18 -7.61
C ILE A 27 1.01 22.98 -7.65
N TYR A 28 0.53 21.75 -7.52
CA TYR A 28 -0.90 21.46 -7.50
C TYR A 28 -1.61 22.18 -6.36
N TYR A 29 -1.05 22.15 -5.14
CA TYR A 29 -1.67 22.79 -3.98
C TYR A 29 -1.87 24.29 -4.21
N PHE A 30 -0.84 25.00 -4.69
CA PHE A 30 -0.89 26.46 -4.86
C PHE A 30 -1.47 26.93 -6.20
N TYR A 31 -1.54 26.09 -7.23
CA TYR A 31 -1.93 26.50 -8.58
C TYR A 31 -2.91 25.50 -9.25
N GLN A 32 -2.50 24.78 -10.28
CA GLN A 32 -3.29 23.77 -11.00
C GLN A 32 -2.32 22.86 -11.76
N LEU A 33 -2.77 21.69 -12.19
CA LEU A 33 -1.96 20.70 -12.89
C LEU A 33 -2.21 20.68 -14.40
N ASN A 34 -2.13 21.85 -15.03
CA ASN A 34 -2.14 21.99 -16.49
C ASN A 34 -0.79 21.59 -17.12
N PHE A 35 -0.68 21.62 -18.45
CA PHE A 35 0.55 21.22 -19.15
C PHE A 35 1.76 22.10 -18.78
N GLY A 36 1.56 23.40 -18.56
CA GLY A 36 2.61 24.32 -18.09
C GLY A 36 3.14 23.91 -16.71
N ALA A 37 2.25 23.58 -15.77
CA ALA A 37 2.63 23.07 -14.45
C ALA A 37 3.41 21.74 -14.51
N VAL A 38 3.06 20.85 -15.45
CA VAL A 38 3.84 19.62 -15.71
C VAL A 38 5.26 19.95 -16.15
N ILE A 39 5.42 20.84 -17.12
CA ILE A 39 6.75 21.27 -17.59
C ILE A 39 7.56 21.88 -16.45
N ILE A 40 6.96 22.80 -15.67
CA ILE A 40 7.63 23.43 -14.53
C ILE A 40 8.06 22.36 -13.50
N THR A 41 7.20 21.38 -13.21
CA THR A 41 7.51 20.28 -12.29
C THR A 41 8.74 19.49 -12.75
N ILE A 42 8.81 19.16 -14.04
CA ILE A 42 9.94 18.43 -14.64
C ILE A 42 11.22 19.27 -14.55
N ILE A 43 11.14 20.56 -14.93
CA ILE A 43 12.28 21.48 -14.88
C ILE A 43 12.81 21.60 -13.44
N LEU A 44 11.94 21.86 -12.46
CA LEU A 44 12.33 21.96 -11.05
C LEU A 44 12.97 20.66 -10.55
N SER A 45 12.44 19.51 -10.96
CA SER A 45 12.99 18.20 -10.58
C SER A 45 14.39 17.99 -11.17
N ILE A 46 14.59 18.30 -12.44
CA ILE A 46 15.88 18.16 -13.13
C ILE A 46 16.90 19.15 -12.56
N VAL A 47 16.53 20.43 -12.42
CA VAL A 47 17.40 21.47 -11.85
C VAL A 47 17.80 21.11 -10.42
N SER A 48 16.86 20.64 -9.60
CA SER A 48 17.16 20.15 -8.25
C SER A 48 18.13 18.97 -8.27
N LEU A 49 17.94 17.98 -9.15
CA LEU A 49 18.86 16.85 -9.28
C LEU A 49 20.27 17.31 -9.71
N ILE A 50 20.38 18.26 -10.64
CA ILE A 50 21.66 18.84 -11.09
C ILE A 50 22.32 19.58 -9.93
N PHE A 51 21.59 20.45 -9.23
CA PHE A 51 22.08 21.20 -8.07
C PHE A 51 22.60 20.24 -6.99
N LEU A 52 21.79 19.26 -6.61
CA LEU A 52 22.13 18.27 -5.61
C LEU A 52 23.37 17.44 -6.02
N ASN A 53 23.55 17.14 -7.31
CA ASN A 53 24.76 16.49 -7.81
C ASN A 53 25.98 17.43 -7.80
N LYS A 54 25.83 18.69 -8.25
CA LYS A 54 26.90 19.70 -8.36
C LYS A 54 27.51 20.03 -7.01
N TYR A 55 26.68 20.29 -6.01
CA TYR A 55 27.15 20.61 -4.65
C TYR A 55 27.61 19.39 -3.85
N ARG A 56 27.79 18.24 -4.53
CA ARG A 56 28.12 16.96 -3.90
C ARG A 56 27.18 16.70 -2.70
N ILE A 57 25.91 17.04 -2.85
CA ILE A 57 24.84 16.56 -1.96
C ILE A 57 24.43 15.13 -2.38
N LEU A 58 24.68 14.72 -3.64
CA LEU A 58 24.40 13.37 -4.18
C LEU A 58 25.58 12.61 -4.83
N SER A 59 26.59 13.27 -5.44
CA SER A 59 27.76 12.57 -6.02
C SER A 59 28.70 11.84 -5.02
N SER A 60 28.60 10.52 -4.86
CA SER A 60 29.61 9.69 -4.16
C SER A 60 30.88 9.52 -5.02
N SER A 61 32.06 9.83 -4.47
CA SER A 61 33.37 9.48 -5.03
C SER A 61 33.98 8.22 -4.38
N HIS A 62 33.21 7.50 -3.55
CA HIS A 62 33.67 6.32 -2.81
C HIS A 62 32.79 5.07 -3.01
N ASP A 63 31.77 5.14 -3.87
CA ASP A 63 31.03 3.94 -4.32
C ASP A 63 31.90 3.03 -5.21
N SER A 64 33.09 3.48 -5.61
CA SER A 64 34.10 2.67 -6.30
C SER A 64 34.62 1.51 -5.45
N ASP A 65 34.64 1.63 -4.12
CA ASP A 65 35.22 0.60 -3.25
C ASP A 65 34.20 -0.47 -2.81
N LEU A 66 32.91 -0.14 -2.78
CA LEU A 66 31.82 -1.09 -2.51
C LEU A 66 31.34 -1.86 -3.75
N ILE A 67 31.83 -1.45 -4.94
CA ILE A 67 31.57 -2.03 -6.26
C ILE A 67 32.91 -2.30 -6.96
N LYS A 68 33.86 -2.93 -6.26
CA LYS A 68 34.76 -3.86 -6.95
C LYS A 68 33.93 -5.09 -7.30
N GLU A 69 33.09 -4.98 -8.33
CA GLU A 69 32.66 -6.19 -9.02
C GLU A 69 33.93 -6.81 -9.60
N THR A 70 34.29 -7.98 -9.07
CA THR A 70 35.07 -8.95 -9.84
C THR A 70 34.47 -8.98 -11.23
N THR A 71 35.30 -8.82 -12.26
CA THR A 71 34.91 -8.78 -13.66
C THR A 71 34.26 -10.10 -14.04
N VAL A 72 32.98 -10.27 -13.69
CA VAL A 72 32.16 -11.38 -14.15
C VAL A 72 31.99 -11.14 -15.64
N LYS A 73 32.69 -11.96 -16.44
CA LYS A 73 32.53 -12.01 -17.90
C LYS A 73 31.03 -11.98 -18.21
N GLN A 74 30.65 -11.17 -19.19
CA GLN A 74 29.29 -11.03 -19.70
C GLN A 74 28.68 -12.43 -19.94
N GLN A 75 27.97 -12.95 -18.93
CA GLN A 75 27.52 -14.33 -18.95
C GLN A 75 26.17 -14.38 -19.66
N LYS A 76 26.07 -15.30 -20.63
CA LYS A 76 24.81 -15.67 -21.26
C LYS A 76 23.79 -16.06 -20.18
N ILE A 77 22.54 -15.68 -20.38
CA ILE A 77 21.41 -16.06 -19.50
C ILE A 77 21.47 -17.58 -19.28
N SER A 78 21.45 -18.01 -18.01
CA SER A 78 21.52 -19.44 -17.70
C SER A 78 20.24 -20.15 -18.15
N LYS A 79 20.34 -21.41 -18.56
CA LYS A 79 19.16 -22.24 -18.90
C LYS A 79 18.13 -22.26 -17.76
N THR A 80 18.61 -22.28 -16.51
CA THR A 80 17.77 -22.21 -15.30
C THR A 80 16.98 -20.90 -15.21
N ALA A 81 17.57 -19.76 -15.60
CA ALA A 81 16.86 -18.49 -15.63
C ALA A 81 15.76 -18.47 -16.70
N ILE A 82 15.97 -19.12 -17.86
CA ILE A 82 14.94 -19.27 -18.89
C ILE A 82 13.80 -20.15 -18.38
N ILE A 83 14.12 -21.30 -17.77
CA ILE A 83 13.12 -22.20 -17.16
C ILE A 83 12.29 -21.44 -16.12
N TYR A 84 12.94 -20.68 -15.25
CA TYR A 84 12.27 -19.82 -14.28
C TYR A 84 11.27 -18.86 -14.96
N LEU A 85 11.68 -18.16 -16.01
CA LEU A 85 10.80 -17.22 -16.72
C LEU A 85 9.61 -17.90 -17.39
N ILE A 86 9.80 -19.12 -17.93
CA ILE A 86 8.70 -19.92 -18.49
C ILE A 86 7.69 -20.30 -17.41
N ILE A 87 8.15 -20.77 -16.25
CA ILE A 87 7.27 -21.15 -15.13
C ILE A 87 6.56 -19.91 -14.57
N LEU A 88 7.27 -18.78 -14.44
CA LEU A 88 6.68 -17.51 -14.00
C LEU A 88 5.62 -17.02 -14.99
N ALA A 89 5.86 -17.17 -16.29
CA ALA A 89 4.88 -16.84 -17.33
C ALA A 89 3.66 -17.78 -17.29
N ALA A 90 3.85 -19.06 -17.01
CA ALA A 90 2.74 -20.00 -16.80
C ALA A 90 1.88 -19.59 -15.59
N ALA A 91 2.50 -19.20 -14.47
CA ALA A 91 1.76 -18.66 -13.33
C ALA A 91 1.00 -17.37 -13.68
N ALA A 92 1.62 -16.44 -14.42
CA ALA A 92 0.94 -15.24 -14.90
C ALA A 92 -0.24 -15.55 -15.84
N TRP A 93 -0.10 -16.57 -16.69
CA TRP A 93 -1.14 -17.04 -17.59
C TRP A 93 -2.38 -17.54 -16.83
N GLU A 94 -2.19 -18.32 -15.77
CA GLU A 94 -3.31 -18.76 -14.90
C GLU A 94 -4.10 -17.58 -14.32
N LEU A 95 -3.43 -16.48 -13.95
CA LEU A 95 -4.11 -15.26 -13.49
C LEU A 95 -4.91 -14.57 -14.59
N ILE A 96 -4.40 -14.55 -15.82
CA ILE A 96 -5.09 -13.99 -16.98
C ILE A 96 -6.33 -14.81 -17.31
N GLN A 97 -6.23 -16.14 -17.26
CA GLN A 97 -7.37 -17.05 -17.46
C GLN A 97 -8.43 -16.91 -16.35
N GLY A 98 -7.99 -16.68 -15.12
CA GLY A 98 -8.88 -16.40 -13.98
C GLY A 98 -9.49 -14.99 -13.97
N ARG A 99 -9.24 -14.14 -14.98
CA ARG A 99 -9.76 -12.76 -14.99
C ARG A 99 -11.28 -12.73 -15.11
N SER A 100 -11.96 -12.06 -14.18
CA SER A 100 -13.42 -11.99 -14.13
C SER A 100 -13.94 -10.57 -13.98
N GLY A 101 -15.09 -10.30 -14.62
CA GLY A 101 -15.87 -9.08 -14.44
C GLY A 101 -17.09 -9.25 -13.52
N ARG A 102 -17.27 -10.43 -12.93
CA ARG A 102 -18.34 -10.70 -11.95
C ARG A 102 -17.96 -10.10 -10.59
N PRO A 103 -18.94 -9.88 -9.69
CA PRO A 103 -18.62 -9.50 -8.31
C PRO A 103 -17.90 -10.68 -7.63
N LEU A 104 -16.66 -10.45 -7.20
CA LEU A 104 -15.84 -11.45 -6.52
C LEU A 104 -15.52 -10.99 -5.10
N ILE A 105 -15.51 -11.94 -4.17
CA ILE A 105 -15.00 -11.73 -2.81
C ILE A 105 -13.48 -11.93 -2.82
N SER A 106 -13.02 -12.99 -3.48
CA SER A 106 -11.63 -13.44 -3.47
C SER A 106 -11.16 -13.72 -4.90
N PRO A 107 -9.89 -13.39 -5.25
CA PRO A 107 -9.36 -13.78 -6.55
C PRO A 107 -9.28 -15.31 -6.69
N TRP A 108 -9.26 -16.05 -5.58
CA TRP A 108 -9.14 -17.50 -5.54
C TRP A 108 -10.41 -18.24 -5.96
N GLU A 109 -11.54 -17.54 -6.12
CA GLU A 109 -12.79 -18.13 -6.63
C GLU A 109 -12.72 -18.49 -8.12
N VAL A 110 -11.84 -17.82 -8.86
CA VAL A 110 -11.74 -17.92 -10.33
C VAL A 110 -10.35 -18.32 -10.82
N VAL A 111 -9.31 -18.12 -10.00
CA VAL A 111 -7.94 -18.57 -10.32
C VAL A 111 -7.80 -20.06 -10.02
N SER A 112 -7.31 -20.82 -11.01
CA SER A 112 -7.05 -22.25 -10.88
C SER A 112 -6.00 -22.57 -9.80
N SER A 113 -6.14 -23.71 -9.13
CA SER A 113 -5.12 -24.22 -8.19
C SER A 113 -3.76 -24.47 -8.83
N HIS A 114 -3.69 -24.64 -10.16
CA HIS A 114 -2.41 -24.75 -10.90
C HIS A 114 -1.51 -23.53 -10.70
N PHE A 115 -2.09 -22.35 -10.48
CA PHE A 115 -1.35 -21.14 -10.17
C PHE A 115 -0.39 -21.34 -8.99
N PHE A 116 -0.86 -21.95 -7.90
CA PHE A 116 -0.04 -22.15 -6.70
C PHE A 116 1.12 -23.12 -6.94
N TRP A 117 0.95 -24.13 -7.79
CA TRP A 117 2.02 -25.04 -8.19
C TRP A 117 3.08 -24.36 -9.04
N PHE A 118 2.68 -23.59 -10.06
CA PHE A 118 3.62 -22.82 -10.87
C PHE A 118 4.31 -21.75 -10.03
N TYR A 119 3.58 -21.07 -9.14
CA TYR A 119 4.16 -20.09 -8.24
C TYR A 119 5.21 -20.75 -7.32
N ALA A 120 4.87 -21.85 -6.65
CA ALA A 120 5.80 -22.60 -5.79
C ALA A 120 7.06 -23.04 -6.54
N LEU A 121 6.90 -23.59 -7.74
CA LEU A 121 8.03 -24.02 -8.57
C LEU A 121 8.89 -22.83 -9.03
N SER A 122 8.27 -21.69 -9.36
CA SER A 122 8.98 -20.46 -9.70
C SER A 122 9.76 -19.92 -8.50
N SER A 123 9.18 -19.93 -7.29
CA SER A 123 9.84 -19.51 -6.05
C SER A 123 11.04 -20.41 -5.72
N LEU A 124 10.89 -21.73 -5.86
CA LEU A 124 11.97 -22.70 -5.67
C LEU A 124 13.11 -22.46 -6.67
N THR A 125 12.78 -22.29 -7.95
CA THR A 125 13.78 -22.04 -9.01
C THR A 125 14.48 -20.69 -8.79
N LEU A 126 13.75 -19.68 -8.32
CA LEU A 126 14.33 -18.38 -7.96
C LEU A 126 15.34 -18.52 -6.82
N ILE A 127 15.01 -19.25 -5.74
CA ILE A 127 15.96 -19.48 -4.64
C ILE A 127 17.26 -20.10 -5.14
N VAL A 128 17.19 -21.10 -6.03
CA VAL A 128 18.38 -21.71 -6.64
C VAL A 128 19.21 -20.68 -7.41
N LEU A 129 18.57 -19.82 -8.21
CA LEU A 129 19.23 -18.75 -8.96
C LEU A 129 19.86 -17.68 -8.05
N LEU A 130 19.26 -17.39 -6.90
CA LEU A 130 19.78 -16.41 -5.95
C LEU A 130 21.04 -16.89 -5.22
N VAL A 131 21.14 -18.19 -4.98
CA VAL A 131 22.32 -18.81 -4.36
C VAL A 131 23.46 -19.01 -5.37
N ASP A 132 23.17 -19.06 -6.67
CA ASP A 132 24.20 -19.19 -7.72
C ASP A 132 25.15 -17.99 -7.74
N ALA A 133 26.40 -18.21 -7.37
CA ALA A 133 27.44 -17.17 -7.35
C ALA A 133 27.82 -16.68 -8.76
N LYS A 134 27.53 -17.44 -9.83
CA LYS A 134 27.86 -17.07 -11.21
C LYS A 134 26.89 -16.02 -11.76
N LEU A 135 25.65 -16.01 -11.30
CA LEU A 135 24.63 -15.12 -11.82
C LEU A 135 24.86 -13.67 -11.38
N ALA A 136 24.90 -12.75 -12.35
CA ALA A 136 25.12 -11.33 -12.09
C ALA A 136 24.05 -10.75 -11.13
N ARG A 137 24.49 -9.92 -10.18
CA ARG A 137 23.64 -9.26 -9.18
C ARG A 137 22.45 -8.54 -9.81
N LYS A 138 22.66 -7.81 -10.91
CA LYS A 138 21.60 -7.10 -11.63
C LYS A 138 20.52 -8.05 -12.13
N THR A 139 20.91 -9.18 -12.69
CA THR A 139 19.98 -10.21 -13.15
C THR A 139 19.18 -10.76 -11.99
N LYS A 140 19.82 -11.12 -10.86
CA LYS A 140 19.12 -11.57 -9.65
C LYS A 140 18.06 -10.57 -9.18
N LEU A 141 18.41 -9.28 -9.13
CA LEU A 141 17.46 -8.22 -8.74
C LEU A 141 16.28 -8.10 -9.71
N ILE A 142 16.50 -8.23 -11.02
CA ILE A 142 15.43 -8.24 -12.02
C ILE A 142 14.52 -9.45 -11.84
N LEU A 143 15.08 -10.64 -11.59
CA LEU A 143 14.28 -11.84 -11.35
C LEU A 143 13.44 -11.75 -10.07
N VAL A 144 14.01 -11.19 -8.99
CA VAL A 144 13.27 -10.89 -7.75
C VAL A 144 12.18 -9.86 -8.00
N ALA A 145 12.47 -8.78 -8.75
CA ALA A 145 11.47 -7.78 -9.11
C ALA A 145 10.32 -8.39 -9.91
N ALA A 146 10.61 -9.26 -10.89
CA ALA A 146 9.59 -9.95 -11.68
C ALA A 146 8.73 -10.90 -10.82
N HIS A 147 9.35 -11.66 -9.91
CA HIS A 147 8.64 -12.53 -8.98
C HIS A 147 7.70 -11.72 -8.08
N TYR A 148 8.24 -10.66 -7.49
CA TYR A 148 7.52 -9.81 -6.56
C TYR A 148 6.40 -9.04 -7.25
N PHE A 149 6.60 -8.59 -8.49
CA PHE A 149 5.53 -8.00 -9.31
C PHE A 149 4.38 -8.99 -9.50
N LEU A 150 4.66 -10.24 -9.91
CA LEU A 150 3.61 -11.24 -10.06
C LEU A 150 2.85 -11.47 -8.75
N SER A 151 3.57 -11.51 -7.62
CA SER A 151 2.98 -11.67 -6.30
C SER A 151 2.09 -10.52 -5.86
N LEU A 152 2.32 -9.31 -6.37
CA LEU A 152 1.52 -8.12 -6.04
C LEU A 152 0.39 -7.87 -7.06
N ALA A 153 0.55 -8.33 -8.29
CA ALA A 153 -0.34 -8.00 -9.41
C ALA A 153 -1.61 -8.86 -9.49
N ILE A 154 -1.82 -9.85 -8.62
CA ILE A 154 -2.98 -10.76 -8.71
C ILE A 154 -4.30 -9.98 -8.72
N ALA A 155 -4.53 -9.10 -7.74
CA ALA A 155 -5.77 -8.32 -7.71
C ALA A 155 -5.89 -7.42 -8.96
N THR A 156 -4.79 -6.80 -9.38
CA THR A 156 -4.76 -5.96 -10.57
C THR A 156 -5.08 -6.72 -11.87
N ILE A 157 -4.73 -8.00 -11.97
CA ILE A 157 -4.98 -8.84 -13.15
C ILE A 157 -6.38 -9.46 -13.09
N VAL A 158 -6.72 -10.10 -11.97
CA VAL A 158 -7.91 -10.94 -11.80
C VAL A 158 -9.20 -10.12 -11.77
N TYR A 159 -9.23 -9.03 -11.00
CA TYR A 159 -10.40 -8.14 -10.95
C TYR A 159 -10.43 -7.26 -12.20
N LYS A 160 -11.26 -7.62 -13.18
CA LYS A 160 -11.28 -6.96 -14.50
C LYS A 160 -11.62 -5.47 -14.41
N VAL A 161 -12.58 -5.13 -13.56
CA VAL A 161 -13.13 -3.77 -13.40
C VAL A 161 -12.38 -2.97 -12.34
N GLY A 162 -12.17 -3.53 -11.15
CA GLY A 162 -11.38 -2.95 -10.08
C GLY A 162 -11.52 -3.75 -8.78
N TYR A 163 -10.60 -3.53 -7.84
CA TYR A 163 -10.56 -4.22 -6.57
C TYR A 163 -10.93 -3.24 -5.43
N GLY A 164 -12.11 -3.45 -4.83
CA GLY A 164 -12.71 -2.51 -3.88
C GLY A 164 -13.22 -1.22 -4.54
N PHE A 165 -13.79 -0.32 -3.74
CA PHE A 165 -14.38 0.95 -4.22
C PHE A 165 -13.39 2.12 -4.21
N ASP A 166 -12.43 2.12 -3.28
CA ASP A 166 -11.50 3.24 -3.02
C ASP A 166 -10.68 3.67 -4.26
N PRO A 167 -10.15 2.76 -5.10
CA PRO A 167 -9.42 3.16 -6.30
C PRO A 167 -10.26 3.99 -7.30
N PHE A 168 -11.58 3.81 -7.33
CA PHE A 168 -12.46 4.55 -8.23
C PHE A 168 -12.65 6.01 -7.80
N ILE A 169 -12.68 6.28 -6.49
CA ILE A 169 -12.74 7.64 -5.94
C ILE A 169 -11.47 8.41 -6.34
N HIS A 170 -10.31 7.78 -6.14
CA HIS A 170 -9.02 8.35 -6.55
C HIS A 170 -8.95 8.57 -8.06
N GLN A 171 -9.41 7.60 -8.86
CA GLN A 171 -9.45 7.72 -10.31
C GLN A 171 -10.32 8.91 -10.76
N ALA A 172 -11.55 9.02 -10.25
CA ALA A 172 -12.46 10.10 -10.60
C ALA A 172 -11.83 11.47 -10.28
N ALA A 173 -11.19 11.59 -9.10
CA ALA A 173 -10.51 12.83 -8.72
C ALA A 173 -9.37 13.18 -9.69
N MET A 174 -8.56 12.20 -10.08
CA MET A 174 -7.48 12.41 -11.05
C MET A 174 -7.98 12.77 -12.44
N GLU A 175 -9.08 12.18 -12.90
CA GLU A 175 -9.70 12.56 -14.18
C GLU A 175 -10.22 14.00 -14.15
N THR A 176 -10.91 14.40 -13.06
CA THR A 176 -11.34 15.79 -12.86
C THR A 176 -10.15 16.75 -12.85
N ILE A 177 -9.07 16.44 -12.12
CA ILE A 177 -7.85 17.27 -12.11
C ILE A 177 -7.20 17.31 -13.50
N ASN A 178 -7.16 16.21 -14.23
CA ASN A 178 -6.56 16.16 -15.56
C ASN A 178 -7.30 17.07 -16.56
N GLN A 179 -8.63 17.11 -16.46
CA GLN A 179 -9.53 17.90 -17.32
C GLN A 179 -9.59 19.38 -16.90
N ALA A 180 -9.91 19.65 -15.63
CA ALA A 180 -10.14 21.00 -15.11
C ALA A 180 -8.87 21.66 -14.52
N GLY A 181 -7.78 20.91 -14.36
CA GLY A 181 -6.55 21.37 -13.71
C GLY A 181 -6.56 21.25 -12.19
N PHE A 182 -7.73 21.16 -11.54
CA PHE A 182 -7.87 20.98 -10.10
C PHE A 182 -9.24 20.43 -9.68
N ILE A 183 -9.33 19.98 -8.43
CA ILE A 183 -10.58 19.70 -7.72
C ILE A 183 -10.59 20.47 -6.39
N SER A 184 -11.73 21.06 -6.04
CA SER A 184 -11.91 21.87 -4.83
C SER A 184 -12.87 21.19 -3.84
N PRO A 185 -12.64 21.33 -2.51
CA PRO A 185 -11.49 21.99 -1.89
C PRO A 185 -10.21 21.17 -2.05
N LYS A 186 -9.07 21.85 -2.24
CA LYS A 186 -7.78 21.18 -2.25
C LYS A 186 -7.40 20.78 -0.83
N THR A 187 -7.19 19.49 -0.63
CA THR A 187 -6.70 18.95 0.64
C THR A 187 -5.21 18.64 0.52
N PRO A 188 -4.44 18.64 1.62
CA PRO A 188 -3.02 18.26 1.59
C PRO A 188 -2.80 16.75 1.39
N TYR A 189 -3.86 15.98 1.16
CA TYR A 189 -3.83 14.52 1.01
C TYR A 189 -3.66 14.13 -0.45
N TYR A 190 -2.85 13.10 -0.70
CA TYR A 190 -2.78 12.35 -1.97
C TYR A 190 -2.18 13.12 -3.15
N LEU A 191 -1.85 14.40 -2.96
CA LEU A 191 -1.39 15.30 -4.00
C LEU A 191 -0.18 14.77 -4.78
N GLY A 192 0.77 14.14 -4.07
CA GLY A 192 1.96 13.57 -4.68
C GLY A 192 1.66 12.38 -5.60
N GLU A 193 0.68 11.55 -5.27
CA GLU A 193 0.27 10.44 -6.15
C GLU A 193 -0.51 10.96 -7.36
N TYR A 194 -1.51 11.80 -7.12
CA TYR A 194 -2.34 12.38 -8.19
C TYR A 194 -1.48 13.16 -9.19
N GLY A 195 -0.59 14.01 -8.65
CA GLY A 195 0.36 14.78 -9.44
C GLY A 195 1.25 13.89 -10.30
N PHE A 196 1.81 12.83 -9.71
CA PHE A 196 2.68 11.89 -10.41
C PHE A 196 1.95 11.11 -11.52
N ILE A 197 0.75 10.59 -11.25
CA ILE A 197 -0.05 9.87 -12.26
C ILE A 197 -0.41 10.79 -13.42
N ILE A 198 -0.88 12.01 -13.16
CA ILE A 198 -1.28 12.94 -14.21
C ILE A 198 -0.09 13.39 -15.05
N ILE A 199 1.08 13.59 -14.44
CA ILE A 199 2.32 13.87 -15.17
C ILE A 199 2.64 12.71 -16.13
N ILE A 200 2.63 11.47 -15.65
CA ILE A 200 2.89 10.31 -16.52
C ILE A 200 1.85 10.21 -17.63
N HIS A 201 0.57 10.41 -17.31
CA HIS A 201 -0.52 10.41 -18.27
C HIS A 201 -0.29 11.45 -19.38
N LYS A 202 -0.02 12.71 -19.02
CA LYS A 202 0.18 13.80 -19.98
C LYS A 202 1.45 13.65 -20.81
N ILE A 203 2.50 12.98 -20.31
CA ILE A 203 3.76 12.76 -21.05
C ILE A 203 3.70 11.52 -21.94
N LEU A 204 3.16 10.40 -21.43
CA LEU A 204 3.24 9.09 -22.09
C LEU A 204 1.92 8.65 -22.75
N GLY A 205 0.81 9.36 -22.52
CA GLY A 205 -0.51 8.99 -23.05
C GLY A 205 -1.13 7.74 -22.40
N ILE A 206 -0.54 7.21 -21.34
CA ILE A 206 -1.07 6.04 -20.62
C ILE A 206 -2.32 6.47 -19.84
N SER A 207 -3.42 5.73 -19.96
CA SER A 207 -4.68 6.06 -19.25
C SER A 207 -4.47 6.17 -17.73
N ILE A 208 -5.15 7.13 -17.09
CA ILE A 208 -5.14 7.30 -15.63
C ILE A 208 -5.63 6.02 -14.94
N TYR A 209 -6.63 5.34 -15.50
CA TYR A 209 -7.09 4.04 -15.03
C TYR A 209 -5.95 3.01 -14.90
N ALA A 210 -5.17 2.81 -15.97
CA ALA A 210 -4.07 1.85 -15.94
C ALA A 210 -2.96 2.27 -14.96
N LEU A 211 -2.61 3.55 -14.93
CA LEU A 211 -1.61 4.08 -14.01
C LEU A 211 -2.04 3.87 -12.56
N ASN A 212 -3.26 4.29 -12.20
CA ASN A 212 -3.82 4.09 -10.86
C ASN A 212 -3.80 2.59 -10.48
N LYS A 213 -4.25 1.71 -11.38
CA LYS A 213 -4.36 0.28 -11.10
C LYS A 213 -3.02 -0.44 -10.89
N PHE A 214 -1.97 -0.01 -11.59
CA PHE A 214 -0.66 -0.68 -11.57
C PHE A 214 0.43 0.06 -10.79
N LEU A 215 0.21 1.32 -10.37
CA LEU A 215 1.25 2.17 -9.79
C LEU A 215 1.95 1.49 -8.61
N VAL A 216 1.21 1.07 -7.59
CA VAL A 216 1.83 0.53 -6.36
C VAL A 216 2.49 -0.83 -6.60
N PRO A 217 1.83 -1.84 -7.20
CA PRO A 217 2.49 -3.13 -7.50
C PRO A 217 3.76 -2.96 -8.33
N LEU A 218 3.72 -2.11 -9.36
CA LEU A 218 4.87 -1.87 -10.24
C LEU A 218 5.98 -1.08 -9.54
N ALA A 219 5.64 -0.01 -8.83
CA ALA A 219 6.61 0.80 -8.10
C ALA A 219 7.28 -0.03 -6.99
N ALA A 220 6.53 -0.82 -6.23
CA ALA A 220 7.07 -1.69 -5.19
C ALA A 220 8.04 -2.73 -5.79
N ALA A 221 7.64 -3.38 -6.88
CA ALA A 221 8.46 -4.36 -7.59
C ALA A 221 9.76 -3.78 -8.16
N CYS A 222 9.71 -2.57 -8.71
CA CYS A 222 10.88 -1.94 -9.32
C CYS A 222 11.81 -1.28 -8.28
N LEU A 223 11.26 -0.68 -7.22
CA LEU A 223 12.01 0.15 -6.29
C LEU A 223 12.51 -0.60 -5.04
N LEU A 224 11.74 -1.54 -4.51
CA LEU A 224 12.05 -2.17 -3.22
C LEU A 224 13.15 -3.24 -3.27
N PRO A 225 13.24 -4.15 -4.26
CA PRO A 225 14.30 -5.15 -4.29
C PRO A 225 15.72 -4.59 -4.16
N PRO A 226 16.16 -3.57 -4.94
CA PRO A 226 17.51 -3.03 -4.80
C PRO A 226 17.72 -2.33 -3.45
N VAL A 227 16.68 -1.70 -2.89
CA VAL A 227 16.73 -0.95 -1.62
C VAL A 227 16.86 -1.90 -0.43
N VAL A 228 16.03 -2.95 -0.39
CA VAL A 228 16.07 -3.96 0.65
C VAL A 228 17.37 -4.76 0.56
N TYR A 229 17.82 -5.11 -0.64
CA TYR A 229 19.12 -5.75 -0.83
C TYR A 229 20.29 -4.89 -0.30
N GLN A 230 20.26 -3.57 -0.56
CA GLN A 230 21.25 -2.64 0.00
C GLN A 230 21.22 -2.59 1.53
N LEU A 231 20.02 -2.66 2.14
CA LEU A 231 19.87 -2.75 3.59
C LEU A 231 20.53 -4.02 4.15
N PHE A 232 20.29 -5.18 3.52
CA PHE A 232 20.96 -6.43 3.91
C PHE A 232 22.48 -6.35 3.77
N LYS A 233 22.99 -5.81 2.65
CA LYS A 233 24.43 -5.60 2.45
C LYS A 233 25.03 -4.67 3.51
N PHE A 234 24.29 -3.66 3.94
CA PHE A 234 24.71 -2.75 5.01
C PHE A 234 24.81 -3.45 6.37
N LEU A 235 23.87 -4.34 6.68
CA LEU A 235 23.82 -5.10 7.93
C LEU A 235 24.83 -6.25 7.96
N ASN A 236 25.18 -6.83 6.79
CA ASN A 236 26.12 -7.92 6.63
C ASN A 236 27.31 -7.52 5.73
N PRO A 237 28.22 -6.67 6.22
CA PRO A 237 29.32 -6.15 5.40
C PRO A 237 30.41 -7.18 5.04
N SER A 238 30.39 -8.42 5.55
CA SER A 238 31.44 -9.43 5.36
C SER A 238 31.33 -10.15 4.00
N ASP A 239 32.47 -10.32 3.30
CA ASP A 239 32.83 -11.08 2.06
C ASP A 239 31.74 -11.60 1.09
N GLU A 240 32.12 -11.72 -0.20
CA GLU A 240 31.30 -12.26 -1.30
C GLU A 240 30.52 -13.56 -0.96
N LYS A 241 30.99 -14.35 0.00
CA LYS A 241 30.31 -15.54 0.54
C LYS A 241 28.93 -15.27 1.15
N ASN A 242 28.62 -14.03 1.55
CA ASN A 242 27.32 -13.65 2.15
C ASN A 242 26.31 -13.09 1.13
N ASP A 243 26.63 -13.01 -0.16
CA ASP A 243 25.72 -12.41 -1.15
C ASP A 243 24.40 -13.17 -1.28
N SER A 244 24.44 -14.50 -1.17
CA SER A 244 23.25 -15.36 -1.14
C SER A 244 22.34 -15.05 0.05
N VAL A 245 22.91 -14.81 1.24
CA VAL A 245 22.16 -14.43 2.45
C VAL A 245 21.40 -13.13 2.22
N ASN A 246 22.05 -12.14 1.59
CA ASN A 246 21.43 -10.85 1.31
C ASN A 246 20.26 -10.97 0.31
N PHE A 247 20.41 -11.79 -0.73
CA PHE A 247 19.35 -12.03 -1.70
C PHE A 247 18.17 -12.83 -1.14
N LEU A 248 18.44 -13.91 -0.40
CA LEU A 248 17.38 -14.68 0.26
C LEU A 248 16.66 -13.85 1.33
N GLY A 249 17.42 -13.06 2.10
CA GLY A 249 16.84 -12.13 3.06
C GLY A 249 15.94 -11.08 2.39
N THR A 250 16.37 -10.57 1.23
CA THR A 250 15.55 -9.66 0.42
C THR A 250 14.24 -10.33 0.00
N LEU A 251 14.30 -11.56 -0.53
CA LEU A 251 13.11 -12.30 -0.95
C LEU A 251 12.12 -12.52 0.21
N ILE A 252 12.61 -12.91 1.39
CA ILE A 252 11.76 -13.15 2.58
C ILE A 252 11.14 -11.85 3.09
N VAL A 253 11.90 -10.75 3.17
CA VAL A 253 11.38 -9.45 3.58
C VAL A 253 10.30 -8.95 2.62
N LEU A 254 10.51 -9.08 1.31
CA LEU A 254 9.50 -8.67 0.32
C LEU A 254 8.23 -9.54 0.45
N THR A 255 8.40 -10.84 0.72
CA THR A 255 7.28 -11.77 0.98
C THR A 255 6.47 -11.33 2.21
N LEU A 256 7.12 -10.95 3.31
CA LEU A 256 6.45 -10.42 4.50
C LEU A 256 5.70 -9.11 4.21
N SER A 257 6.18 -8.31 3.25
CA SER A 257 5.54 -7.04 2.92
C SER A 257 4.40 -7.12 1.90
N LEU A 258 4.09 -8.31 1.36
CA LEU A 258 3.04 -8.47 0.33
C LEU A 258 1.72 -7.76 0.67
N PRO A 259 1.12 -7.93 1.88
CA PRO A 259 -0.19 -7.34 2.17
C PRO A 259 -0.22 -5.80 2.09
N LEU A 260 0.93 -5.13 2.17
CA LEU A 260 1.02 -3.67 2.09
C LEU A 260 0.91 -3.13 0.67
N PHE A 261 1.13 -3.95 -0.37
CA PHE A 261 1.34 -3.47 -1.74
C PHE A 261 0.47 -4.16 -2.80
N ILE A 262 -0.48 -5.01 -2.39
CA ILE A 262 -1.41 -5.67 -3.32
C ILE A 262 -2.50 -4.74 -3.89
N VAL A 263 -2.61 -3.51 -3.37
CA VAL A 263 -3.59 -2.49 -3.79
C VAL A 263 -2.90 -1.15 -3.97
N SER A 264 -3.23 -0.45 -5.06
CA SER A 264 -2.87 0.96 -5.24
C SER A 264 -3.77 1.86 -4.40
N THR A 265 -3.18 2.42 -3.35
CA THR A 265 -3.75 3.52 -2.56
C THR A 265 -2.64 4.51 -2.25
N PRO A 266 -2.96 5.77 -1.95
CA PRO A 266 -1.94 6.75 -1.54
C PRO A 266 -1.14 6.30 -0.34
N GLN A 267 -1.78 5.67 0.63
CA GLN A 267 -1.11 5.17 1.83
C GLN A 267 -0.10 4.06 1.50
N ASN A 268 -0.43 3.16 0.58
CA ASN A 268 0.47 2.08 0.19
C ASN A 268 1.62 2.61 -0.67
N PHE A 269 1.34 3.58 -1.55
CA PHE A 269 2.38 4.23 -2.35
C PHE A 269 3.38 4.99 -1.46
N SER A 270 2.91 5.69 -0.43
CA SER A 270 3.79 6.39 0.50
C SER A 270 4.67 5.44 1.32
N TYR A 271 4.19 4.25 1.69
CA TYR A 271 4.99 3.23 2.38
C TYR A 271 6.23 2.80 1.60
N ILE A 272 6.16 2.76 0.27
CA ILE A 272 7.34 2.52 -0.58
C ILE A 272 8.43 3.56 -0.29
N PHE A 273 8.05 4.85 -0.27
CA PHE A 273 8.99 5.94 -0.01
C PHE A 273 9.47 5.99 1.45
N VAL A 274 8.65 5.59 2.42
CA VAL A 274 9.11 5.41 3.81
C VAL A 274 10.19 4.33 3.88
N ILE A 275 10.00 3.17 3.25
CA ILE A 275 11.01 2.09 3.21
C ILE A 275 12.30 2.61 2.56
N ILE A 276 12.19 3.31 1.43
CA ILE A 276 13.36 3.88 0.73
C ILE A 276 14.08 4.91 1.61
N ALA A 277 13.35 5.80 2.28
CA ALA A 277 13.91 6.80 3.16
C ALA A 277 14.62 6.16 4.37
N VAL A 278 14.02 5.18 5.03
CA VAL A 278 14.61 4.44 6.16
C VAL A 278 15.87 3.69 5.72
N ALA A 279 15.79 2.93 4.63
CA ALA A 279 16.94 2.19 4.11
C ALA A 279 18.07 3.14 3.70
N ASN A 280 17.81 4.18 2.89
CA ASN A 280 18.84 5.13 2.47
C ASN A 280 19.37 5.96 3.64
N GLY A 281 18.55 6.31 4.62
CA GLY A 281 18.99 6.99 5.83
C GLY A 281 19.97 6.17 6.66
N LEU A 282 19.95 4.84 6.54
CA LEU A 282 20.96 3.96 7.13
C LEU A 282 22.16 3.73 6.22
N THR A 283 21.91 3.35 4.95
CA THR A 283 22.93 2.85 4.03
C THR A 283 23.70 3.95 3.31
N SER A 284 23.03 5.06 2.97
CA SER A 284 23.66 6.18 2.26
C SER A 284 24.55 6.95 3.21
N ARG A 285 25.73 7.34 2.71
CA ARG A 285 26.60 8.30 3.42
C ARG A 285 25.93 9.68 3.51
N ARG A 286 25.00 10.01 2.61
CA ARG A 286 24.39 11.33 2.52
C ARG A 286 22.94 11.29 2.97
N LYS A 287 22.73 11.77 4.19
CA LYS A 287 21.42 11.73 4.85
C LYS A 287 20.36 12.62 4.19
N ALA A 288 20.77 13.53 3.31
CA ALA A 288 19.87 14.36 2.50
C ALA A 288 18.96 13.53 1.56
N GLU A 289 19.42 12.37 1.09
CA GLU A 289 18.59 11.48 0.26
C GLU A 289 17.37 11.00 1.02
N ALA A 290 17.54 10.61 2.29
CA ALA A 290 16.44 10.21 3.15
C ALA A 290 15.40 11.33 3.24
N LEU A 291 15.82 12.59 3.36
CA LEU A 291 14.91 13.73 3.40
C LEU A 291 14.11 13.90 2.09
N ILE A 292 14.73 13.73 0.93
CA ILE A 292 14.03 13.82 -0.36
C ILE A 292 12.92 12.77 -0.45
N PHE A 293 13.22 11.53 -0.05
CA PHE A 293 12.22 10.47 -0.02
C PHE A 293 11.15 10.70 1.06
N SER A 294 11.51 11.28 2.20
CA SER A 294 10.56 11.70 3.23
C SER A 294 9.59 12.78 2.73
N LEU A 295 10.08 13.75 1.96
CA LEU A 295 9.26 14.79 1.35
C LEU A 295 8.28 14.21 0.34
N ALA A 296 8.72 13.26 -0.49
CA ALA A 296 7.83 12.52 -1.38
C ALA A 296 6.76 11.73 -0.60
N ALA A 297 7.15 11.00 0.46
CA ALA A 297 6.21 10.27 1.31
C ALA A 297 5.16 11.18 1.96
N ALA A 298 5.56 12.39 2.40
CA ALA A 298 4.66 13.38 2.99
C ALA A 298 3.73 14.04 1.96
N ALA A 299 4.23 14.30 0.76
CA ALA A 299 3.44 14.80 -0.36
C ALA A 299 2.36 13.80 -0.81
N ILE A 300 2.63 12.50 -0.72
CA ILE A 300 1.64 11.45 -0.98
C ILE A 300 0.67 11.31 0.19
N HIS A 301 1.18 11.06 1.39
CA HIS A 301 0.34 10.80 2.56
C HIS A 301 0.99 11.28 3.88
N PRO A 302 0.46 12.33 4.53
CA PRO A 302 1.04 12.92 5.74
C PRO A 302 1.23 11.93 6.90
N LEU A 303 0.27 11.02 7.14
CA LEU A 303 0.34 9.98 8.20
C LEU A 303 1.66 9.21 8.20
N SER A 304 2.13 8.81 7.02
CA SER A 304 3.41 8.11 6.82
C SER A 304 4.61 9.05 6.64
N GLY A 305 4.40 10.20 6.01
CA GLY A 305 5.47 11.14 5.69
C GLY A 305 6.02 11.90 6.89
N ILE A 306 5.15 12.34 7.81
CA ILE A 306 5.54 13.11 9.00
C ILE A 306 6.56 12.32 9.86
N PRO A 307 6.32 11.04 10.22
CA PRO A 307 7.30 10.25 10.98
C PRO A 307 8.68 10.19 10.34
N VAL A 308 8.75 10.00 9.03
CA VAL A 308 10.02 9.87 8.31
C VAL A 308 10.69 11.21 8.03
N LEU A 309 9.93 12.29 7.89
CA LEU A 309 10.44 13.66 7.90
C LEU A 309 11.11 14.01 9.24
N ILE A 310 10.48 13.66 10.36
CA ILE A 310 11.04 13.88 11.70
C ILE A 310 12.36 13.11 11.85
N TRP A 311 12.38 11.82 11.49
CA TRP A 311 13.58 11.00 11.59
C TRP A 311 14.70 11.45 10.64
N SER A 312 14.38 11.78 9.38
CA SER A 312 15.37 12.25 8.40
C SER A 312 15.93 13.64 8.75
N THR A 313 15.11 14.55 9.28
CA THR A 313 15.55 15.83 9.83
C THR A 313 16.50 15.62 11.00
N TRP A 314 16.15 14.71 11.92
CA TRP A 314 17.03 14.32 13.02
C TRP A 314 18.37 13.75 12.54
N LEU A 315 18.37 12.89 11.51
CA LEU A 315 19.59 12.36 10.91
C LEU A 315 20.49 13.47 10.33
N ILE A 316 19.90 14.42 9.62
CA ILE A 316 20.63 15.57 9.06
C ILE A 316 21.22 16.42 10.17
N PHE A 317 20.41 16.70 11.21
CA PHE A 317 20.85 17.44 12.40
C PHE A 317 22.07 16.76 13.04
N LYS A 318 22.00 15.46 13.31
CA LYS A 318 23.11 14.70 13.89
C LYS A 318 24.36 14.69 13.02
N THR A 319 24.19 14.69 11.70
CA THR A 319 25.32 14.62 10.75
C THR A 319 26.04 15.96 10.64
N HIS A 320 25.32 17.09 10.57
CA HIS A 320 25.91 18.40 10.28
C HIS A 320 26.22 19.24 11.52
N PHE A 321 25.51 19.03 12.63
CA PHE A 321 25.69 19.79 13.87
C PHE A 321 26.53 19.04 14.91
N SER A 322 27.44 18.17 14.45
CA SER A 322 28.32 17.35 15.29
C SER A 322 29.25 18.16 16.20
N LYS A 323 29.51 19.43 15.88
CA LYS A 323 30.33 20.38 16.67
C LYS A 323 29.61 20.98 17.88
N LEU A 324 28.28 20.88 17.95
CA LEU A 324 27.50 21.40 19.09
C LEU A 324 27.83 20.63 20.38
N ARG A 325 27.80 21.26 21.56
CA ARG A 325 28.05 20.54 22.83
C ARG A 325 27.09 19.37 22.98
N VAL A 326 27.61 18.22 23.44
CA VAL A 326 26.89 16.94 23.54
C VAL A 326 25.56 17.06 24.31
N LYS A 327 25.53 17.87 25.38
CA LYS A 327 24.30 18.15 26.15
C LYS A 327 23.18 18.72 25.27
N TYR A 328 23.45 19.78 24.51
CA TYR A 328 22.46 20.41 23.63
C TYR A 328 22.08 19.49 22.47
N GLN A 329 23.04 18.73 21.92
CA GLN A 329 22.71 17.74 20.88
C GLN A 329 21.74 16.68 21.37
N LYS A 330 21.87 16.21 22.62
CA LYS A 330 20.94 15.25 23.23
C LYS A 330 19.55 15.86 23.41
N ILE A 331 19.47 17.07 23.96
CA ILE A 331 18.20 17.78 24.16
C ILE A 331 17.49 18.01 22.83
N ILE A 332 18.16 18.61 21.84
CA ILE A 332 17.56 18.87 20.52
C ILE A 332 17.16 17.57 19.82
N SER A 333 17.97 16.51 19.93
CA SER A 333 17.59 15.20 19.39
C SER A 333 16.34 14.63 20.02
N ALA A 334 16.24 14.71 21.35
CA ALA A 334 15.06 14.27 22.08
C ALA A 334 13.83 15.09 21.68
N LEU A 335 13.95 16.42 21.54
CA LEU A 335 12.88 17.30 21.09
C LEU A 335 12.41 16.95 19.67
N ILE A 336 13.32 16.80 18.71
CA ILE A 336 12.95 16.43 17.33
C ILE A 336 12.23 15.08 17.32
N LEU A 337 12.82 14.05 17.94
CA LEU A 337 12.26 12.69 17.89
C LEU A 337 10.96 12.55 18.70
N SER A 338 10.83 13.22 19.84
CA SER A 338 9.59 13.26 20.64
C SER A 338 8.47 14.03 19.93
N GLY A 339 8.80 14.94 19.00
CA GLY A 339 7.83 15.55 18.11
C GLY A 339 6.96 14.52 17.36
N GLY A 340 7.48 13.33 17.08
CA GLY A 340 6.72 12.24 16.46
C GLY A 340 5.54 11.75 17.31
N ALA A 341 5.64 11.83 18.64
CA ALA A 341 4.58 11.43 19.57
C ALA A 341 3.42 12.45 19.60
N VAL A 342 3.68 13.71 19.24
CA VAL A 342 2.72 14.81 19.40
C VAL A 342 2.16 15.29 18.06
N ILE A 343 3.02 15.52 17.07
CA ILE A 343 2.63 16.14 15.79
C ILE A 343 1.59 15.28 15.06
N LEU A 344 1.75 13.96 15.09
CA LEU A 344 0.86 13.07 14.36
C LEU A 344 -0.55 12.98 14.98
N PRO A 345 -0.71 12.69 16.29
CA PRO A 345 -2.03 12.76 16.93
C PRO A 345 -2.65 14.15 16.84
N LEU A 346 -1.85 15.22 16.97
CA LEU A 346 -2.34 16.59 16.82
C LEU A 346 -2.90 16.85 15.43
N ALA A 347 -2.21 16.40 14.38
CA ALA A 347 -2.72 16.51 13.02
C ALA A 347 -4.06 15.77 12.86
N LEU A 348 -4.16 14.53 13.35
CA LEU A 348 -5.41 13.76 13.32
C LEU A 348 -6.53 14.44 14.12
N PHE A 349 -6.21 15.04 15.27
CA PHE A 349 -7.16 15.78 16.09
C PHE A 349 -7.71 17.01 15.35
N ILE A 350 -6.84 17.80 14.72
CA ILE A 350 -7.25 18.96 13.91
C ILE A 350 -8.18 18.49 12.78
N ILE A 351 -7.83 17.40 12.10
CA ILE A 351 -8.61 16.84 10.99
C ILE A 351 -9.96 16.26 11.46
N SER A 352 -10.05 15.78 12.70
CA SER A 352 -11.33 15.37 13.30
C SER A 352 -12.29 16.53 13.60
N GLY A 353 -11.87 17.77 13.36
CA GLY A 353 -12.63 18.99 13.66
C GLY A 353 -12.17 19.71 14.93
N GLY A 354 -11.12 19.23 15.61
CA GLY A 354 -10.47 19.92 16.73
C GLY A 354 -11.33 20.12 17.99
N LYS A 355 -12.45 19.39 18.12
CA LYS A 355 -13.34 19.50 19.28
C LYS A 355 -12.90 18.53 20.38
N MET A 356 -12.78 19.01 21.62
CA MET A 356 -12.43 18.18 22.78
C MET A 356 -13.41 17.02 23.01
N ALA A 357 -14.69 17.17 22.61
CA ALA A 357 -15.69 16.11 22.65
C ALA A 357 -15.33 14.87 21.79
N ASN A 358 -14.43 15.05 20.81
CA ASN A 358 -13.92 13.95 19.99
C ASN A 358 -12.85 13.12 20.70
N LEU A 359 -12.36 13.56 21.86
CA LEU A 359 -11.42 12.78 22.67
C LEU A 359 -12.19 11.84 23.59
N LYS A 360 -11.98 10.54 23.43
CA LYS A 360 -12.53 9.51 24.30
C LYS A 360 -11.38 8.72 24.89
N PHE A 361 -11.26 8.75 26.23
CA PHE A 361 -10.28 7.93 26.91
C PHE A 361 -10.73 6.47 26.90
N ASN A 362 -10.04 5.63 26.12
CA ASN A 362 -10.33 4.21 25.96
C ASN A 362 -9.02 3.42 25.84
N LEU A 363 -8.65 2.73 26.93
CA LEU A 363 -7.48 1.85 26.98
C LEU A 363 -7.76 0.45 26.41
N THR A 364 -9.03 0.09 26.20
CA THR A 364 -9.41 -1.23 25.67
C THR A 364 -8.78 -1.49 24.30
N ILE A 365 -8.58 -0.45 23.48
CA ILE A 365 -7.93 -0.60 22.16
C ILE A 365 -6.46 -1.01 22.32
N LEU A 366 -5.76 -0.49 23.32
CA LEU A 366 -4.38 -0.87 23.62
C LEU A 366 -4.31 -2.30 24.15
N GLU A 367 -5.19 -2.63 25.10
CA GLU A 367 -5.27 -3.97 25.67
C GLU A 367 -5.57 -5.02 24.61
N THR A 368 -6.60 -4.82 23.79
CA THR A 368 -6.96 -5.72 22.68
C THR A 368 -5.83 -5.84 21.66
N THR A 369 -5.12 -4.75 21.34
CA THR A 369 -3.96 -4.79 20.44
C THR A 369 -2.82 -5.64 21.03
N LEU A 370 -2.52 -5.50 22.33
CA LEU A 370 -1.47 -6.28 22.99
C LEU A 370 -1.87 -7.77 23.09
N GLN A 371 -3.12 -8.05 23.47
CA GLN A 371 -3.65 -9.40 23.50
C GLN A 371 -3.55 -10.05 22.11
N ASP A 372 -3.95 -9.34 21.05
CA ASP A 372 -3.84 -9.84 19.68
C ASP A 372 -2.40 -10.15 19.22
N ILE A 373 -1.40 -9.46 19.77
CA ILE A 373 0.02 -9.70 19.41
C ILE A 373 0.53 -10.98 20.07
N PHE A 374 0.16 -11.24 21.33
CA PHE A 374 0.72 -12.33 22.14
C PHE A 374 -0.20 -13.55 22.25
N LYS A 375 -1.44 -13.47 21.77
CA LYS A 375 -2.37 -14.59 21.73
C LYS A 375 -1.93 -15.59 20.65
N LEU A 376 -1.51 -16.77 21.09
CA LEU A 376 -1.25 -17.88 20.18
C LEU A 376 -2.58 -18.38 19.61
N GLY A 377 -2.74 -18.31 18.29
CA GLY A 377 -3.89 -18.85 17.59
C GLY A 377 -3.64 -20.27 17.11
N ALA A 378 -4.60 -21.18 17.33
CA ALA A 378 -4.60 -22.52 16.76
C ALA A 378 -5.50 -22.57 15.52
N ALA A 379 -5.12 -23.38 14.54
CA ALA A 379 -5.95 -23.79 13.42
C ALA A 379 -5.93 -25.33 13.37
N GLY A 380 -7.10 -25.98 13.26
CA GLY A 380 -7.19 -27.44 13.36
C GLY A 380 -8.51 -28.05 12.89
N GLN A 381 -9.43 -27.26 12.33
CA GLN A 381 -10.76 -27.74 11.94
C GLN A 381 -10.83 -28.18 10.48
N GLU A 382 -9.77 -27.94 9.69
CA GLU A 382 -9.77 -28.17 8.24
C GLU A 382 -8.60 -29.07 7.79
N ASN A 383 -8.36 -29.14 6.48
CA ASN A 383 -7.20 -29.83 5.93
C ASN A 383 -5.88 -29.21 6.40
N TRP A 384 -4.81 -30.02 6.39
CA TRP A 384 -3.52 -29.63 6.97
C TRP A 384 -2.87 -28.41 6.31
N LEU A 385 -3.03 -28.21 4.99
CA LEU A 385 -2.49 -27.05 4.27
C LEU A 385 -3.19 -25.76 4.69
N LEU A 386 -4.52 -25.80 4.77
CA LEU A 386 -5.32 -24.67 5.21
C LEU A 386 -5.07 -24.38 6.69
N ASN A 387 -4.97 -25.41 7.54
CA ASN A 387 -4.60 -25.26 8.95
C ASN A 387 -3.22 -24.61 9.09
N LEU A 388 -2.21 -25.05 8.33
CA LEU A 388 -0.88 -24.43 8.36
C LEU A 388 -0.93 -22.96 7.92
N SER A 389 -1.74 -22.66 6.90
CA SER A 389 -1.91 -21.29 6.40
C SER A 389 -2.54 -20.40 7.47
N TYR A 390 -3.60 -20.87 8.13
CA TYR A 390 -4.27 -20.12 9.18
C TYR A 390 -3.47 -20.06 10.49
N PHE A 391 -2.64 -21.06 10.77
CA PHE A 391 -1.67 -20.97 11.86
C PHE A 391 -0.70 -19.80 11.63
N ILE A 392 -0.16 -19.64 10.43
CA ILE A 392 0.69 -18.48 10.10
C ILE A 392 -0.13 -17.17 10.17
N PHE A 393 -1.36 -17.15 9.65
CA PHE A 393 -2.22 -15.98 9.69
C PHE A 393 -2.49 -15.49 11.11
N TYR A 394 -2.96 -16.37 12.00
CA TYR A 394 -3.30 -16.01 13.38
C TYR A 394 -2.07 -15.59 14.19
N ASN A 395 -0.90 -16.15 13.88
CA ASN A 395 0.34 -15.86 14.60
C ASN A 395 1.26 -14.86 13.86
N TYR A 396 0.76 -14.19 12.81
CA TYR A 396 1.58 -13.29 12.00
C TYR A 396 2.14 -12.11 12.81
N ARG A 397 1.32 -11.50 13.68
CA ARG A 397 1.74 -10.39 14.55
C ARG A 397 2.82 -10.84 15.54
N LEU A 398 2.65 -12.03 16.12
CA LEU A 398 3.65 -12.64 17.01
C LEU A 398 4.96 -12.91 16.26
N LEU A 399 4.89 -13.47 15.06
CA LEU A 399 6.07 -13.71 14.21
C LEU A 399 6.85 -12.41 13.96
N ILE A 400 6.17 -11.32 13.59
CA ILE A 400 6.80 -10.01 13.40
C ILE A 400 7.41 -9.50 14.71
N ALA A 401 6.70 -9.61 15.84
CA ALA A 401 7.22 -9.19 17.15
C ALA A 401 8.48 -9.99 17.56
N VAL A 402 8.50 -11.29 17.32
CA VAL A 402 9.68 -12.15 17.55
C VAL A 402 10.85 -11.74 16.67
N LEU A 403 10.62 -11.46 15.38
CA LEU A 403 11.68 -10.98 14.47
C LEU A 403 12.24 -9.62 14.90
N ILE A 404 11.38 -8.70 15.34
CA ILE A 404 11.80 -7.38 15.84
C ILE A 404 12.64 -7.56 17.12
N THR A 405 12.13 -8.28 18.11
CA THR A 405 12.81 -8.48 19.40
C THR A 405 14.14 -9.23 19.25
N ALA A 406 14.17 -10.30 18.45
CA ALA A 406 15.40 -11.02 18.11
C ALA A 406 16.40 -10.10 17.39
N GLY A 407 15.93 -9.28 16.45
CA GLY A 407 16.76 -8.31 15.74
C GLY A 407 17.37 -7.27 16.68
N ILE A 408 16.58 -6.74 17.62
CA ILE A 408 17.07 -5.81 18.65
C ILE A 408 18.11 -6.50 19.54
N ALA A 409 17.82 -7.70 20.04
CA ALA A 409 18.76 -8.47 20.87
C ALA A 409 20.09 -8.73 20.14
N LEU A 410 20.04 -9.15 18.87
CA LEU A 410 21.22 -9.36 18.03
C LEU A 410 22.01 -8.07 17.78
N PHE A 411 21.33 -6.93 17.60
CA PHE A 411 21.98 -5.64 17.45
C PHE A 411 22.81 -5.28 18.69
N TYR A 412 22.27 -5.51 19.89
CA TYR A 412 22.99 -5.26 21.13
C TYR A 412 24.08 -6.30 21.42
N GLN A 413 23.90 -7.57 21.02
CA GLN A 413 24.85 -8.66 21.29
C GLN A 413 26.07 -8.66 20.35
N LYS A 414 25.86 -8.55 19.01
CA LYS A 414 26.91 -8.78 18.01
C LYS A 414 27.49 -7.51 17.39
N ASN A 415 26.68 -6.46 17.27
CA ASN A 415 27.00 -5.31 16.42
C ASN A 415 27.58 -4.09 17.16
N GLN A 416 27.82 -4.20 18.48
CA GLN A 416 28.56 -3.17 19.21
C GLN A 416 30.06 -3.12 18.85
N THR A 417 30.66 -4.18 18.32
CA THR A 417 32.11 -4.17 18.02
C THR A 417 32.43 -3.94 16.54
N GLN A 418 31.52 -4.25 15.61
CA GLN A 418 31.79 -4.25 14.16
C GLN A 418 31.22 -3.03 13.38
N LEU A 419 30.18 -2.36 13.88
CA LEU A 419 29.61 -1.17 13.23
C LEU A 419 30.32 0.11 13.70
N SER A 420 30.53 1.06 12.79
CA SER A 420 31.00 2.40 13.19
C SER A 420 29.96 3.12 14.04
N GLU A 421 30.42 4.00 14.94
CA GLU A 421 29.53 4.76 15.84
C GLU A 421 28.41 5.52 15.11
N ASN A 422 28.73 6.12 13.96
CA ASN A 422 27.73 6.81 13.12
C ASN A 422 26.58 5.89 12.68
N LYS A 423 26.88 4.61 12.36
CA LYS A 423 25.86 3.62 11.99
C LYS A 423 25.02 3.23 13.21
N LYS A 424 25.64 3.04 14.37
CA LYS A 424 24.93 2.76 15.62
C LYS A 424 23.97 3.87 16.01
N HIS A 425 24.39 5.13 15.84
CA HIS A 425 23.52 6.27 16.10
C HIS A 425 22.27 6.25 15.23
N ALA A 426 22.41 6.06 13.92
CA ALA A 426 21.27 6.02 13.01
C ALA A 426 20.26 4.91 13.39
N ILE A 427 20.75 3.72 13.74
CA ILE A 427 19.92 2.59 14.21
C ILE A 427 19.24 2.91 15.56
N ARG A 428 19.95 3.54 16.51
CA ARG A 428 19.35 4.01 17.77
C ARG A 428 18.26 5.05 17.54
N GLY A 429 18.42 5.91 16.53
CA GLY A 429 17.38 6.85 16.11
C GLY A 429 16.10 6.18 15.64
N ILE A 430 16.22 5.00 14.99
CA ILE A 430 15.06 4.18 14.60
C ILE A 430 14.31 3.67 15.84
N LEU A 431 15.02 3.21 16.87
CA LEU A 431 14.39 2.82 18.14
C LEU A 431 13.65 4.00 18.76
N SER A 432 14.29 5.17 18.81
CA SER A 432 13.70 6.37 19.41
C SER A 432 12.45 6.87 18.66
N ILE A 433 12.47 6.92 17.31
CA ILE A 433 11.27 7.31 16.57
C ILE A 433 10.16 6.27 16.71
N ASN A 434 10.48 4.97 16.77
CA ASN A 434 9.48 3.94 17.04
C ASN A 434 8.86 4.06 18.44
N SER A 435 9.63 4.40 19.47
CA SER A 435 9.07 4.73 20.79
C SER A 435 8.09 5.90 20.71
N SER A 436 8.42 6.95 19.97
CA SER A 436 7.51 8.08 19.73
C SER A 436 6.26 7.66 18.95
N LEU A 437 6.38 6.76 17.97
CA LEU A 437 5.23 6.27 17.19
C LEU A 437 4.32 5.36 17.99
N ILE A 438 4.84 4.58 18.94
CA ILE A 438 4.02 3.80 19.88
C ILE A 438 3.17 4.76 20.73
N LEU A 439 3.76 5.85 21.23
CA LEU A 439 3.02 6.89 21.94
C LEU A 439 2.00 7.58 21.02
N ALA A 440 2.38 7.88 19.78
CA ALA A 440 1.46 8.45 18.78
C ALA A 440 0.28 7.52 18.49
N PHE A 441 0.51 6.21 18.40
CA PHE A 441 -0.54 5.20 18.26
C PHE A 441 -1.50 5.26 19.45
N ILE A 442 -0.98 5.22 20.68
CA ILE A 442 -1.77 5.31 21.90
C ILE A 442 -2.64 6.57 21.88
N PHE A 443 -2.07 7.75 21.64
CA PHE A 443 -2.84 9.00 21.60
C PHE A 443 -3.85 9.04 20.45
N SER A 444 -3.51 8.50 19.28
CA SER A 444 -4.41 8.50 18.12
C SER A 444 -5.63 7.58 18.32
N THR A 445 -5.51 6.53 19.13
CA THR A 445 -6.67 5.67 19.48
C THR A 445 -7.71 6.37 20.34
N GLN A 446 -7.38 7.54 20.90
CA GLN A 446 -8.28 8.33 21.74
C GLN A 446 -9.11 9.34 20.92
N ILE A 447 -8.89 9.43 19.60
CA ILE A 447 -9.55 10.41 18.71
C ILE A 447 -10.71 9.74 17.96
N ASN A 448 -11.91 10.31 18.09
CA ASN A 448 -13.14 9.90 17.40
C ASN A 448 -13.40 10.81 16.19
N PHE A 449 -13.86 10.23 15.08
CA PHE A 449 -14.22 10.96 13.86
C PHE A 449 -15.73 10.90 13.66
N GLU A 450 -16.47 11.93 14.09
CA GLU A 450 -17.95 11.96 14.04
C GLU A 450 -18.51 11.70 12.63
N GLN A 451 -17.80 12.13 11.59
CA GLN A 451 -18.19 12.00 10.18
C GLN A 451 -17.85 10.63 9.56
N ILE A 452 -17.26 9.71 10.33
CA ILE A 452 -16.83 8.40 9.83
C ILE A 452 -17.53 7.31 10.64
N ILE A 453 -18.04 6.28 9.95
CA ILE A 453 -18.73 5.17 10.59
C ILE A 453 -17.80 4.48 11.58
N ALA A 454 -18.32 4.14 12.76
CA ALA A 454 -17.52 3.71 13.92
C ALA A 454 -16.52 2.57 13.62
N TYR A 455 -16.87 1.61 12.77
CA TYR A 455 -15.97 0.49 12.45
C TYR A 455 -14.77 0.90 11.55
N GLU A 456 -14.86 1.99 10.80
CA GLU A 456 -13.79 2.49 9.92
C GLU A 456 -12.78 3.39 10.65
N GLN A 457 -13.19 4.02 11.75
CA GLN A 457 -12.34 4.98 12.49
C GLN A 457 -11.04 4.37 13.00
N SER A 458 -11.07 3.10 13.43
CA SER A 458 -9.86 2.39 13.90
C SER A 458 -8.80 2.17 12.80
N GLY A 459 -9.17 2.37 11.53
CA GLY A 459 -8.26 2.24 10.39
C GLY A 459 -7.08 3.22 10.46
N TYR A 460 -7.30 4.46 10.90
CA TYR A 460 -6.24 5.49 10.95
C TYR A 460 -5.15 5.16 11.96
N SER A 461 -5.54 4.78 13.18
CA SER A 461 -4.58 4.40 14.23
C SER A 461 -3.85 3.10 13.88
N LYS A 462 -4.54 2.10 13.31
CA LYS A 462 -3.91 0.84 12.88
C LYS A 462 -2.86 1.04 11.78
N ARG A 463 -3.00 2.04 10.90
CA ARG A 463 -1.97 2.39 9.90
C ARG A 463 -0.66 2.85 10.53
N ILE A 464 -0.68 3.39 11.76
CA ILE A 464 0.54 3.73 12.52
C ILE A 464 1.33 2.47 12.89
N LEU A 465 0.67 1.35 13.20
CA LEU A 465 1.34 0.07 13.47
C LEU A 465 2.13 -0.43 12.26
N ASN A 466 1.60 -0.26 11.04
CA ASN A 466 2.34 -0.59 9.81
C ASN A 466 3.60 0.27 9.67
N ILE A 467 3.51 1.57 10.00
CA ILE A 467 4.66 2.49 9.96
C ILE A 467 5.71 2.07 10.99
N ILE A 468 5.30 1.68 12.20
CA ILE A 468 6.20 1.15 13.24
C ILE A 468 6.96 -0.08 12.72
N ILE A 469 6.25 -1.04 12.12
CA ILE A 469 6.86 -2.25 11.53
C ILE A 469 7.86 -1.87 10.42
N ILE A 470 7.52 -0.92 9.54
CA ILE A 470 8.41 -0.43 8.49
C ILE A 470 9.69 0.19 9.07
N PHE A 471 9.58 1.01 10.13
CA PHE A 471 10.77 1.54 10.80
C PHE A 471 11.60 0.43 11.46
N PHE A 472 10.96 -0.60 12.01
CA PHE A 472 11.67 -1.77 12.55
C PHE A 472 12.27 -2.72 11.49
N LEU A 473 12.06 -2.45 10.19
CA LEU A 473 12.58 -3.27 9.11
C LEU A 473 14.08 -3.63 9.22
N PRO A 474 14.99 -2.74 9.63
CA PRO A 474 16.41 -3.08 9.80
C PRO A 474 16.66 -4.15 10.87
N PHE A 475 15.85 -4.20 11.92
CA PHE A 475 15.93 -5.23 12.96
C PHE A 475 15.35 -6.56 12.46
N ILE A 476 14.23 -6.52 11.74
CA ILE A 476 13.66 -7.69 11.06
C ILE A 476 14.68 -8.28 10.08
N ALA A 477 15.32 -7.44 9.26
CA ALA A 477 16.36 -7.84 8.32
C ALA A 477 17.58 -8.44 9.03
N LEU A 478 17.99 -7.89 10.18
CA LEU A 478 19.09 -8.44 10.98
C LEU A 478 18.77 -9.85 11.51
N ALA A 479 17.56 -10.06 12.03
CA ALA A 479 17.11 -11.36 12.52
C ALA A 479 17.03 -12.40 11.38
N ILE A 480 16.43 -12.02 10.25
CA ILE A 480 16.33 -12.86 9.06
C ILE A 480 17.71 -13.21 8.53
N SER A 481 18.61 -12.23 8.42
CA SER A 481 19.99 -12.46 7.98
C SER A 481 20.70 -13.50 8.86
N TRP A 482 20.59 -13.34 10.17
CA TRP A 482 21.19 -14.26 11.13
C TRP A 482 20.65 -15.68 10.96
N LEU A 483 19.34 -15.83 10.80
CA LEU A 483 18.67 -17.12 10.60
C LEU A 483 19.15 -17.79 9.30
N ILE A 484 19.12 -17.05 8.17
CA ILE A 484 19.57 -17.57 6.87
C ILE A 484 21.05 -17.93 6.92
N GLY A 485 21.88 -17.11 7.56
CA GLY A 485 23.30 -17.42 7.75
C GLY A 485 23.48 -18.77 8.45
N LYS A 486 22.76 -19.01 9.55
CA LYS A 486 22.79 -20.29 10.27
C LYS A 486 22.39 -21.47 9.39
N ILE A 487 21.36 -21.31 8.55
CA ILE A 487 20.89 -22.34 7.63
C ILE A 487 21.93 -22.60 6.51
N ASN A 488 22.48 -21.54 5.90
CA ASN A 488 23.43 -21.65 4.80
C ASN A 488 24.75 -22.33 5.22
N PHE A 489 25.20 -22.09 6.45
CA PHE A 489 26.41 -22.73 7.00
C PHE A 489 26.17 -24.15 7.53
N GLN A 490 24.95 -24.68 7.45
CA GLN A 490 24.66 -26.04 7.88
C GLN A 490 25.32 -27.07 6.95
N LYS A 491 26.01 -28.06 7.50
CA LYS A 491 26.69 -29.11 6.72
C LYS A 491 25.70 -30.16 6.20
N GLU A 492 24.65 -30.44 6.95
CA GLU A 492 23.66 -31.45 6.62
C GLU A 492 22.73 -31.02 5.48
N LYS A 493 22.77 -31.77 4.37
CA LYS A 493 21.95 -31.51 3.17
C LYS A 493 20.45 -31.65 3.45
N LEU A 494 20.06 -32.61 4.29
CA LEU A 494 18.66 -32.85 4.64
C LEU A 494 18.03 -31.62 5.32
N LEU A 495 18.71 -31.05 6.32
CA LEU A 495 18.22 -29.85 6.98
C LEU A 495 18.13 -28.64 6.03
N LYS A 496 19.09 -28.48 5.12
CA LYS A 496 19.01 -27.44 4.07
C LYS A 496 17.79 -27.62 3.16
N PHE A 497 17.52 -28.87 2.78
CA PHE A 497 16.33 -29.20 1.98
C PHE A 497 15.04 -28.90 2.75
N ILE A 498 14.95 -29.29 4.02
CA ILE A 498 13.78 -28.98 4.88
C ILE A 498 13.55 -27.47 4.95
N TRP A 499 14.59 -26.67 5.21
CA TRP A 499 14.47 -25.21 5.25
C TRP A 499 14.09 -24.59 3.91
N LEU A 500 14.57 -25.16 2.79
CA LEU A 500 14.18 -24.74 1.45
C LEU A 500 12.70 -24.99 1.18
N THR A 501 12.18 -26.16 1.58
CA THR A 501 10.77 -26.51 1.46
C THR A 501 9.91 -25.60 2.34
N LEU A 502 10.30 -25.38 3.60
CA LEU A 502 9.59 -24.47 4.51
C LEU A 502 9.58 -23.03 3.99
N GLY A 503 10.70 -22.53 3.47
CA GLY A 503 10.78 -21.19 2.89
C GLY A 503 9.90 -21.05 1.64
N THR A 504 9.83 -22.08 0.81
CA THR A 504 8.94 -22.11 -0.37
C THR A 504 7.47 -22.14 0.04
N ALA A 505 7.10 -23.01 0.98
CA ALA A 505 5.75 -23.08 1.53
C ALA A 505 5.34 -21.74 2.17
N PHE A 506 6.24 -21.11 2.92
CA PHE A 506 6.01 -19.80 3.51
C PHE A 506 5.69 -18.72 2.47
N MET A 507 6.38 -18.70 1.32
CA MET A 507 6.07 -17.76 0.23
C MET A 507 4.69 -18.00 -0.38
N VAL A 508 4.33 -19.26 -0.64
CA VAL A 508 3.00 -19.64 -1.18
C VAL A 508 1.89 -19.26 -0.20
N ILE A 509 2.07 -19.57 1.09
CA ILE A 509 1.10 -19.23 2.14
C ILE A 509 0.99 -17.71 2.30
N SER A 510 2.11 -16.99 2.34
CA SER A 510 2.09 -15.53 2.45
C SER A 510 1.38 -14.88 1.26
N LEU A 511 1.57 -15.42 0.04
CA LEU A 511 0.83 -14.99 -1.13
C LEU A 511 -0.67 -15.20 -0.97
N TYR A 512 -1.08 -16.41 -0.61
CA TYR A 512 -2.50 -16.74 -0.41
C TYR A 512 -3.17 -15.83 0.63
N LEU A 513 -2.50 -15.60 1.76
CA LEU A 513 -2.98 -14.79 2.88
C LEU A 513 -2.95 -13.29 2.61
N ALA A 514 -2.14 -12.82 1.64
CA ALA A 514 -2.06 -11.41 1.29
C ALA A 514 -3.33 -10.89 0.59
N TYR A 515 -4.13 -11.78 0.01
CA TYR A 515 -5.36 -11.44 -0.70
C TYR A 515 -6.61 -11.81 0.11
N PRO A 516 -7.78 -11.23 -0.23
CA PRO A 516 -9.06 -11.65 0.33
C PRO A 516 -9.30 -13.13 0.16
N ARG A 517 -10.00 -13.70 1.13
CA ARG A 517 -10.26 -15.14 1.19
C ARG A 517 -11.76 -15.35 1.36
N PHE A 518 -12.24 -16.37 0.68
CA PHE A 518 -13.58 -16.90 0.85
C PHE A 518 -13.42 -18.41 1.01
N ASP A 519 -13.16 -18.81 2.25
CA ASP A 519 -12.91 -20.18 2.67
C ASP A 519 -13.58 -20.44 4.02
N LYS A 520 -13.40 -21.65 4.56
CA LYS A 520 -14.08 -22.08 5.79
C LYS A 520 -13.60 -21.39 7.07
N TYR A 521 -12.41 -20.81 7.08
CA TYR A 521 -11.90 -20.03 8.21
C TYR A 521 -12.19 -18.54 8.07
N PHE A 522 -12.31 -18.03 6.83
CA PHE A 522 -12.46 -16.60 6.61
C PHE A 522 -13.41 -16.28 5.45
N ASN A 523 -14.37 -15.39 5.73
CA ASN A 523 -15.28 -14.83 4.76
C ASN A 523 -15.05 -13.32 4.64
N SER A 524 -14.25 -12.92 3.66
CA SER A 524 -14.13 -11.51 3.28
C SER A 524 -15.49 -10.98 2.85
N ARG A 525 -15.94 -9.85 3.43
CA ARG A 525 -17.28 -9.29 3.14
C ARG A 525 -17.29 -8.25 2.01
N GLY A 526 -16.13 -7.93 1.44
CA GLY A 526 -16.00 -6.90 0.41
C GLY A 526 -16.04 -7.50 -1.00
N TYR A 527 -17.19 -7.39 -1.66
CA TYR A 527 -17.31 -7.71 -3.09
C TYR A 527 -16.61 -6.63 -3.94
N SER A 528 -16.05 -7.03 -5.08
CA SER A 528 -15.53 -6.10 -6.09
C SER A 528 -16.62 -5.49 -6.96
N THR A 529 -16.43 -4.25 -7.42
CA THR A 529 -17.20 -3.67 -8.52
C THR A 529 -17.15 -4.58 -9.74
N SER A 530 -18.32 -4.87 -10.29
CA SER A 530 -18.55 -5.76 -11.42
C SER A 530 -18.92 -4.99 -12.69
N ILE A 531 -18.97 -5.68 -13.82
CA ILE A 531 -19.48 -5.11 -15.07
C ILE A 531 -20.97 -4.80 -14.96
N PHE A 532 -21.73 -5.63 -14.23
CA PHE A 532 -23.15 -5.42 -14.02
C PHE A 532 -23.43 -4.13 -13.23
N ASP A 533 -22.56 -3.77 -12.29
CA ASP A 533 -22.68 -2.50 -11.57
C ASP A 533 -22.52 -1.30 -12.52
N LEU A 534 -21.64 -1.41 -13.53
CA LEU A 534 -21.47 -0.38 -14.55
C LEU A 534 -22.68 -0.33 -15.50
N GLU A 535 -23.18 -1.49 -15.92
CA GLU A 535 -24.38 -1.59 -16.77
C GLU A 535 -25.62 -1.01 -16.06
N ALA A 536 -25.74 -1.21 -14.74
CA ALA A 536 -26.84 -0.64 -13.95
C ALA A 536 -26.84 0.88 -13.95
N VAL A 537 -25.67 1.47 -13.74
CA VAL A 537 -25.49 2.93 -13.80
C VAL A 537 -25.80 3.44 -15.21
N GLN A 538 -25.25 2.82 -16.24
CA GLN A 538 -25.48 3.23 -17.63
C GLN A 538 -26.95 3.15 -18.02
N LYS A 539 -27.65 2.11 -17.57
CA LYS A 539 -29.07 1.92 -17.85
C LYS A 539 -29.91 3.02 -17.22
N ILE A 540 -29.68 3.32 -15.94
CA ILE A 540 -30.42 4.38 -15.25
C ILE A 540 -30.15 5.72 -15.96
N GLU A 541 -28.89 6.07 -16.18
CA GLU A 541 -28.51 7.31 -16.86
C GLU A 541 -29.15 7.45 -18.25
N ALA A 542 -29.30 6.36 -18.99
CA ALA A 542 -29.94 6.38 -20.32
C ALA A 542 -31.47 6.46 -20.27
N GLU A 543 -32.11 6.06 -19.16
CA GLU A 543 -33.57 6.03 -18.98
C GLU A 543 -34.11 7.28 -18.25
N THR A 544 -33.24 8.16 -17.74
CA THR A 544 -33.63 9.36 -17.01
C THR A 544 -33.37 10.64 -17.80
N GLU A 545 -34.40 11.48 -17.94
CA GLU A 545 -34.27 12.85 -18.47
C GLU A 545 -34.34 13.91 -17.36
N GLN A 546 -34.89 13.54 -16.20
CA GLN A 546 -35.09 14.41 -15.05
C GLN A 546 -34.01 14.16 -13.98
N PRO A 547 -33.75 15.14 -13.09
CA PRO A 547 -32.84 14.92 -11.97
C PRO A 547 -33.33 13.81 -11.05
N TYR A 548 -32.44 12.88 -10.71
CA TYR A 548 -32.76 11.67 -9.96
C TYR A 548 -31.72 11.34 -8.89
N ILE A 549 -32.10 10.54 -7.91
CA ILE A 549 -31.18 9.93 -6.93
C ILE A 549 -31.20 8.41 -7.02
N VAL A 550 -30.13 7.79 -6.56
CA VAL A 550 -30.03 6.33 -6.50
C VAL A 550 -29.63 5.90 -5.09
N LEU A 551 -30.37 4.95 -4.52
CA LEU A 551 -30.04 4.24 -3.30
C LEU A 551 -29.39 2.91 -3.68
N ALA A 552 -28.07 2.80 -3.49
CA ALA A 552 -27.31 1.61 -3.85
C ALA A 552 -26.17 1.32 -2.86
N ASN A 553 -25.54 0.16 -3.02
CA ASN A 553 -24.36 -0.18 -2.24
C ASN A 553 -23.08 0.50 -2.77
N GLN A 554 -21.98 0.31 -2.04
CA GLN A 554 -20.69 0.94 -2.32
C GLN A 554 -20.12 0.60 -3.70
N GLN A 555 -20.35 -0.62 -4.21
CA GLN A 555 -19.75 -1.07 -5.46
C GLN A 555 -20.44 -0.43 -6.67
N VAL A 556 -21.76 -0.28 -6.61
CA VAL A 556 -22.54 0.42 -7.62
C VAL A 556 -22.20 1.91 -7.63
N SER A 557 -22.12 2.55 -6.46
CA SER A 557 -21.70 3.95 -6.35
C SER A 557 -20.29 4.21 -6.87
N ALA A 558 -19.37 3.25 -6.68
CA ALA A 558 -18.03 3.32 -7.29
C ALA A 558 -18.10 3.24 -8.82
N GLY A 559 -19.00 2.41 -9.35
CA GLY A 559 -19.32 2.36 -10.77
C GLY A 559 -19.86 3.69 -11.31
N ALA A 560 -20.74 4.35 -10.54
CA ALA A 560 -21.27 5.67 -10.88
C ALA A 560 -20.16 6.72 -10.96
N LEU A 561 -19.28 6.79 -9.96
CA LEU A 561 -18.13 7.71 -9.98
C LEU A 561 -17.20 7.47 -11.17
N LYS A 562 -16.98 6.21 -11.54
CA LYS A 562 -16.15 5.85 -12.70
C LYS A 562 -16.75 6.34 -14.01
N LEU A 563 -18.07 6.25 -14.18
CA LEU A 563 -18.74 6.54 -15.44
C LEU A 563 -19.16 8.00 -15.56
N LEU A 564 -19.65 8.58 -14.47
CA LEU A 564 -20.34 9.88 -14.45
C LEU A 564 -19.49 10.96 -13.78
N GLY A 565 -18.37 10.60 -13.15
CA GLY A 565 -17.47 11.55 -12.47
C GLY A 565 -18.16 12.30 -11.33
N PHE A 566 -17.62 13.47 -10.99
CA PHE A 566 -18.17 14.37 -9.96
C PHE A 566 -19.11 15.44 -10.57
N ASN A 567 -19.91 15.09 -11.57
CA ASN A 567 -20.64 16.08 -12.38
C ASN A 567 -22.04 16.44 -11.85
N HIS A 568 -22.62 15.63 -10.95
CA HIS A 568 -24.00 15.83 -10.48
C HIS A 568 -24.07 15.86 -8.95
N TYR A 569 -24.54 16.98 -8.41
CA TYR A 569 -24.75 17.18 -6.98
C TYR A 569 -26.10 17.86 -6.74
N PHE A 570 -26.78 17.47 -5.65
CA PHE A 570 -27.98 18.16 -5.17
C PHE A 570 -27.68 18.95 -3.91
N LYS A 571 -28.33 20.10 -3.77
CA LYS A 571 -28.32 20.86 -2.52
C LYS A 571 -29.46 20.39 -1.63
N THR A 572 -29.12 19.87 -0.46
CA THR A 572 -30.12 19.54 0.55
C THR A 572 -30.75 20.80 1.13
N ALA A 573 -31.87 20.65 1.84
CA ALA A 573 -32.52 21.75 2.57
C ALA A 573 -31.60 22.41 3.63
N LYS A 574 -30.53 21.73 4.05
CA LYS A 574 -29.49 22.26 4.96
C LYS A 574 -28.34 22.95 4.23
N GLY A 575 -28.37 23.01 2.89
CA GLY A 575 -27.33 23.61 2.05
C GLY A 575 -26.12 22.71 1.78
N GLU A 576 -26.19 21.43 2.14
CA GLU A 576 -25.12 20.45 1.88
C GLU A 576 -25.21 19.92 0.44
N ASP A 577 -24.07 19.81 -0.25
CA ASP A 577 -23.99 19.16 -1.56
C ASP A 577 -23.92 17.64 -1.39
N ILE A 578 -24.85 16.92 -2.00
CA ILE A 578 -24.90 15.45 -1.99
C ILE A 578 -24.69 14.90 -3.40
N TYR A 579 -23.81 13.90 -3.52
CA TYR A 579 -23.72 13.14 -4.75
C TYR A 579 -24.97 12.27 -4.88
N PHE A 580 -25.53 12.21 -6.09
CA PHE A 580 -26.77 11.50 -6.41
C PHE A 580 -26.71 9.97 -6.25
N TYR A 581 -25.50 9.42 -6.08
CA TYR A 581 -25.27 8.06 -5.57
C TYR A 581 -24.62 8.12 -4.18
N PRO A 582 -24.88 7.15 -3.28
CA PRO A 582 -24.34 7.17 -1.94
C PRO A 582 -22.85 6.84 -1.97
N ILE A 583 -22.01 7.83 -1.67
CA ILE A 583 -20.57 7.60 -1.46
C ILE A 583 -20.36 7.08 -0.02
N PRO A 584 -19.61 6.00 0.17
CA PRO A 584 -19.41 5.41 1.49
C PRO A 584 -18.54 6.26 2.40
N THR A 585 -19.18 7.04 3.26
CA THR A 585 -18.59 7.68 4.46
C THR A 585 -19.69 8.15 5.43
N GLY A 586 -20.82 7.43 5.52
CA GLY A 586 -21.91 7.77 6.44
C GLY A 586 -22.81 8.93 5.98
N GLY A 587 -22.75 9.33 4.70
CA GLY A 587 -23.63 10.36 4.13
C GLY A 587 -25.12 9.99 4.18
N THR A 588 -25.98 11.01 4.21
CA THR A 588 -27.44 10.88 4.38
C THR A 588 -28.08 9.92 3.39
N LEU A 589 -27.67 9.96 2.12
CA LEU A 589 -28.21 9.08 1.09
C LEU A 589 -27.88 7.60 1.34
N TYR A 590 -26.71 7.31 1.91
CA TYR A 590 -26.36 5.94 2.29
C TYR A 590 -27.22 5.43 3.45
N GLN A 591 -27.61 6.31 4.39
CA GLN A 591 -28.53 5.93 5.47
C GLN A 591 -29.92 5.57 4.93
N TYR A 592 -30.44 6.30 3.95
CA TYR A 592 -31.67 5.91 3.27
C TYR A 592 -31.57 4.55 2.57
N PHE A 593 -30.43 4.27 1.93
CA PHE A 593 -30.18 2.93 1.38
C PHE A 593 -30.20 1.86 2.49
N LEU A 594 -29.53 2.09 3.62
CA LEU A 594 -29.53 1.18 4.76
C LEU A 594 -30.95 0.96 5.33
N ASP A 595 -31.78 2.01 5.38
CA ASP A 595 -33.16 1.90 5.82
C ASP A 595 -34.01 1.06 4.85
N MET A 596 -33.82 1.22 3.53
CA MET A 596 -34.50 0.40 2.53
C MET A 596 -34.11 -1.09 2.62
N VAL A 597 -32.86 -1.42 2.97
CA VAL A 597 -32.37 -2.82 2.98
C VAL A 597 -32.43 -3.51 4.34
N TYR A 598 -32.39 -2.77 5.46
CA TYR A 598 -32.39 -3.35 6.81
C TYR A 598 -33.66 -3.12 7.61
N LYS A 599 -34.48 -2.11 7.27
CA LYS A 599 -35.77 -1.88 7.93
C LYS A 599 -36.92 -2.38 7.06
N ASN A 600 -37.19 -1.70 5.95
CA ASN A 600 -38.26 -2.05 5.02
C ASN A 600 -38.08 -1.22 3.73
N PRO A 601 -38.12 -1.82 2.52
CA PRO A 601 -38.08 -1.06 1.27
C PRO A 601 -39.46 -0.41 1.03
N SER A 602 -39.73 0.69 1.74
CA SER A 602 -41.04 1.35 1.71
C SER A 602 -41.04 2.53 0.74
N ARG A 603 -42.18 2.76 0.07
CA ARG A 603 -42.38 3.98 -0.73
C ARG A 603 -42.14 5.25 0.08
N LYS A 604 -42.53 5.25 1.37
CA LYS A 604 -42.28 6.37 2.29
C LYS A 604 -40.80 6.73 2.39
N THR A 605 -39.95 5.74 2.67
CA THR A 605 -38.49 5.97 2.77
C THR A 605 -37.90 6.53 1.48
N MET A 606 -38.40 6.08 0.32
CA MET A 606 -37.97 6.62 -0.96
C MET A 606 -38.45 8.06 -1.19
N LEU A 607 -39.70 8.38 -0.83
CA LEU A 607 -40.23 9.74 -0.89
C LEU A 607 -39.43 10.68 0.03
N ASP A 608 -39.10 10.25 1.25
CA ASP A 608 -38.28 11.02 2.18
C ASP A 608 -36.87 11.31 1.61
N ALA A 609 -36.28 10.33 0.91
CA ALA A 609 -35.00 10.51 0.21
C ALA A 609 -35.12 11.50 -0.97
N MET A 610 -36.20 11.40 -1.75
CA MET A 610 -36.51 12.31 -2.85
C MET A 610 -36.73 13.75 -2.36
N ASP A 611 -37.47 13.94 -1.27
CA ASP A 611 -37.70 15.24 -0.64
C ASP A 611 -36.39 15.86 -0.15
N MET A 612 -35.51 15.03 0.43
CA MET A 612 -34.19 15.48 0.89
C MET A 612 -33.31 15.99 -0.26
N ALA A 613 -33.39 15.36 -1.43
CA ALA A 613 -32.63 15.73 -2.63
C ALA A 613 -33.34 16.73 -3.55
N GLY A 614 -34.64 17.00 -3.33
CA GLY A 614 -35.46 17.84 -4.20
C GLY A 614 -35.71 17.22 -5.58
N THR A 615 -35.90 15.90 -5.67
CA THR A 615 -36.11 15.16 -6.92
C THR A 615 -37.49 14.50 -6.97
N ASN A 616 -37.97 14.18 -8.18
CA ASN A 616 -39.24 13.48 -8.39
C ASN A 616 -39.07 12.02 -8.82
N GLU A 617 -37.82 11.61 -9.03
CA GLU A 617 -37.46 10.30 -9.53
C GLU A 617 -36.31 9.72 -8.69
N ALA A 618 -36.45 8.46 -8.29
CA ALA A 618 -35.43 7.77 -7.53
C ALA A 618 -35.38 6.29 -7.84
N TYR A 619 -34.20 5.72 -7.65
CA TYR A 619 -33.94 4.31 -7.90
C TYR A 619 -33.42 3.60 -6.66
N LEU A 620 -33.84 2.35 -6.47
CA LEU A 620 -33.20 1.42 -5.54
C LEU A 620 -32.50 0.34 -6.35
N ILE A 621 -31.22 0.07 -6.06
CA ILE A 621 -30.45 -0.99 -6.69
C ILE A 621 -30.09 -2.05 -5.66
N ILE A 622 -30.50 -3.30 -5.91
CA ILE A 622 -30.19 -4.45 -5.07
C ILE A 622 -29.39 -5.48 -5.87
N ASN A 623 -28.16 -5.71 -5.44
CA ASN A 623 -27.35 -6.82 -5.94
C ASN A 623 -27.79 -8.13 -5.29
N LYS A 624 -27.78 -9.22 -6.06
CA LYS A 624 -28.12 -10.57 -5.58
C LYS A 624 -27.24 -11.05 -4.43
N TYR A 625 -25.96 -10.65 -4.42
CA TYR A 625 -25.02 -11.00 -3.37
C TYR A 625 -25.28 -10.28 -2.03
N TRP A 626 -26.16 -9.27 -2.01
CA TRP A 626 -26.46 -8.56 -0.77
C TRP A 626 -27.18 -9.48 0.21
N ASN A 627 -26.90 -9.31 1.51
CA ASN A 627 -27.52 -10.14 2.53
C ASN A 627 -29.05 -9.97 2.51
N GLU A 628 -29.78 -11.09 2.55
CA GLU A 628 -31.24 -11.14 2.44
C GLU A 628 -31.84 -10.50 1.17
N SER A 629 -31.06 -10.39 0.08
CA SER A 629 -31.48 -9.78 -1.19
C SER A 629 -32.84 -10.28 -1.68
N GLY A 630 -33.12 -11.59 -1.58
CA GLY A 630 -34.40 -12.16 -2.00
C GLY A 630 -35.62 -11.56 -1.31
N LYS A 631 -35.55 -11.33 0.01
CA LYS A 631 -36.64 -10.69 0.78
C LYS A 631 -36.79 -9.22 0.40
N ILE A 632 -35.66 -8.52 0.28
CA ILE A 632 -35.61 -7.09 -0.08
C ILE A 632 -36.22 -6.90 -1.48
N ILE A 633 -35.84 -7.73 -2.44
CA ILE A 633 -36.36 -7.71 -3.82
C ILE A 633 -37.86 -7.96 -3.83
N ALA A 634 -38.34 -8.97 -3.09
CA ALA A 634 -39.77 -9.28 -3.03
C ALA A 634 -40.59 -8.11 -2.47
N ALA A 635 -40.11 -7.47 -1.40
CA ALA A 635 -40.76 -6.31 -0.81
C ALA A 635 -40.69 -5.06 -1.72
N ALA A 636 -39.52 -4.78 -2.33
CA ALA A 636 -39.34 -3.64 -3.22
C ALA A 636 -40.21 -3.72 -4.49
N LYS A 637 -40.51 -4.93 -4.99
CA LYS A 637 -41.45 -5.13 -6.11
C LYS A 637 -42.88 -4.67 -5.79
N LEU A 638 -43.27 -4.66 -4.51
CA LEU A 638 -44.60 -4.24 -4.07
C LEU A 638 -44.71 -2.72 -3.93
N SER A 639 -43.59 -2.03 -3.68
CA SER A 639 -43.56 -0.59 -3.41
C SER A 639 -43.16 0.27 -4.62
N ALA A 640 -42.38 -0.28 -5.54
CA ALA A 640 -41.86 0.42 -6.72
C ALA A 640 -42.90 0.55 -7.85
N ASP A 641 -42.75 1.57 -8.69
CA ASP A 641 -43.61 1.77 -9.88
C ASP A 641 -43.25 0.80 -11.01
N SER A 642 -41.95 0.54 -11.17
CA SER A 642 -41.46 -0.45 -12.12
C SER A 642 -40.11 -1.02 -11.67
N TRP A 643 -39.70 -2.13 -12.27
CA TRP A 643 -38.43 -2.76 -11.98
C TRP A 643 -37.83 -3.43 -13.21
N SER A 644 -36.52 -3.59 -13.22
CA SER A 644 -35.79 -4.27 -14.29
C SER A 644 -34.57 -5.04 -13.77
N LEU A 645 -33.97 -5.84 -14.65
CA LEU A 645 -32.93 -6.81 -14.32
C LEU A 645 -31.68 -6.60 -15.16
N ILE A 646 -30.53 -6.92 -14.59
CA ILE A 646 -29.23 -6.93 -15.28
C ILE A 646 -28.48 -8.23 -14.98
N GLY A 647 -27.76 -8.73 -15.98
CA GLY A 647 -26.78 -9.79 -15.83
C GLY A 647 -27.34 -11.14 -15.39
N ASN A 648 -28.44 -11.64 -15.98
CA ASN A 648 -29.09 -12.90 -15.56
C ASN A 648 -29.51 -12.92 -14.07
N ASN A 649 -30.18 -11.86 -13.62
CA ASN A 649 -30.67 -11.67 -12.24
C ASN A 649 -29.57 -11.37 -11.21
N GLU A 650 -28.44 -10.82 -11.61
CA GLU A 650 -27.38 -10.43 -10.68
C GLU A 650 -27.65 -9.08 -10.03
N ILE A 651 -28.36 -8.17 -10.71
CA ILE A 651 -28.78 -6.87 -10.19
C ILE A 651 -30.25 -6.60 -10.52
N PHE A 652 -30.96 -6.03 -9.54
CA PHE A 652 -32.34 -5.57 -9.64
C PHE A 652 -32.39 -4.05 -9.46
N ILE A 653 -33.07 -3.37 -10.38
CA ILE A 653 -33.26 -1.93 -10.36
C ILE A 653 -34.74 -1.66 -10.17
N PHE A 654 -35.11 -0.85 -9.19
CA PHE A 654 -36.48 -0.45 -8.88
C PHE A 654 -36.62 1.05 -9.06
N LYS A 655 -37.59 1.48 -9.87
CA LYS A 655 -37.89 2.89 -10.14
C LYS A 655 -39.07 3.36 -9.29
N TYR A 656 -38.94 4.56 -8.76
CA TYR A 656 -39.96 5.26 -7.99
C TYR A 656 -40.16 6.66 -8.58
N THR A 657 -41.42 7.00 -8.82
CA THR A 657 -41.87 8.31 -9.28
C THR A 657 -42.93 8.86 -8.33
N ARG A 658 -42.93 10.19 -8.15
CA ARG A 658 -43.90 10.89 -7.31
C ARG A 658 -45.32 10.79 -7.84
#